data_AF-A0A7K4Q2R9-F1
#
_entry.id   AF-A0A7K4Q2R9-F1
#
_cell.length_a   1.000
_cell.length_b   1.000
_cell.length_c   1.000
_cell.angle_alpha   90.00
_cell.angle_beta   90.00
_cell.angle_gamma   90.00
#
_symmetry.space_group_name_H-M   'P 1'
#
loop_
_entity.id
_entity.type
_entity.pdbx_description
1 polymer ?
#
loop_
_entity_poly.entity_id
_entity_poly.type
_entity_poly.pdbx_seq_one_letter_code
_entity_poly.pdbx_strand_id
1 'polypeptide(L)'
;QSCPVRCLDEAPRIQEEEDEEGSAAARTARRRHQNQAKQSWLLRLFESKLFDISMAISYLYNSKEPGVQAYIGNRLFCFRHEEVDFYLPQLLNMYIHMDEDVGDAIKPYIVHRCRQSIDFSLQCALLLGAYSSDMHISTQRHSRGTKLRRLILSDELKPAGRRRELGAALAGADTGLSPSKRTHQRSKSDATVSISLSSNLKRTASNPKVESEEEPARLAPEREFIKSLMAIGKRLATLPTKEQKTQRLISELSLLNHKLPARAWLPTAAFEHHVVRVPHSQAVVLNSKDKAPYLIYVEVLECDNFDTASVPARIPENRIRSTRSAENLPECGMGPEHRAGSFSTVPNYDNDDEAWSVDDIGELQVELPEMHTNSCDNISQFSVDSITSQESREPVFIAAGDIRRRLSEQLAHTPTAFRRDPEDPSAVALKEPWQEKVRRIREASPYGHLPSWRLLSVIVKCGDDLRQELLAFQVLKQLQWIWEQERVPLWIRPYKILVISADSGMIEPVLSAVSLHQIKKQSQLSLLQYLRQEHGPSNSESFLCAQRNFVRSCAGYSLVCYLLQVKDRHNGNILLDAEGHIIHIDFGFILSSSPRNLGFETSAFKLTTEFVDVMGGLDGDMFNYYKMLMLQGLIAARKHMDKVVQIVEIMQQGGNP
;
A
#
# COMPACT_ATOMS: atom_id res chain seq x y z
N GLN A 1 -2.19 -16.26 26.66
CA GLN A 1 -2.27 -16.32 28.13
C GLN A 1 -1.04 -15.64 28.68
N SER A 2 -1.27 -14.47 29.25
CA SER A 2 -0.34 -13.54 29.84
C SER A 2 0.34 -14.14 31.07
N CYS A 3 1.67 -14.04 31.15
CA CYS A 3 2.42 -14.32 32.36
C CYS A 3 2.65 -12.98 33.08
N PRO A 4 2.07 -12.73 34.27
CA PRO A 4 2.23 -11.47 34.95
C PRO A 4 3.51 -11.50 35.80
N VAL A 5 4.40 -10.54 35.57
CA VAL A 5 5.46 -10.20 36.52
C VAL A 5 4.79 -9.46 37.68
N ARG A 6 4.70 -10.11 38.84
CA ARG A 6 4.21 -9.51 40.08
C ARG A 6 5.23 -8.48 40.59
N CYS A 7 4.82 -7.22 40.66
CA CYS A 7 5.38 -6.25 41.59
C CYS A 7 4.95 -6.64 43.00
N LEU A 8 5.90 -6.85 43.91
CA LEU A 8 5.65 -6.97 45.34
C LEU A 8 5.95 -5.61 45.99
N ASP A 9 4.88 -4.87 46.27
CA ASP A 9 4.86 -3.84 47.32
C ASP A 9 4.56 -4.56 48.64
N GLU A 10 5.56 -4.67 49.52
CA GLU A 10 5.32 -4.86 50.95
C GLU A 10 6.49 -4.27 51.76
N ALA A 11 6.17 -3.27 52.58
CA ALA A 11 7.13 -2.59 53.44
C ALA A 11 7.43 -3.43 54.70
N PRO A 12 8.70 -3.63 55.10
CA PRO A 12 9.01 -4.22 56.39
C PRO A 12 8.99 -3.16 57.48
N ARG A 13 8.40 -3.56 58.61
CA ARG A 13 8.31 -2.82 59.88
C ARG A 13 9.70 -2.42 60.38
N ILE A 14 9.79 -1.18 60.86
CA ILE A 14 10.92 -0.62 61.58
C ILE A 14 10.99 -1.28 62.95
N GLN A 15 12.11 -1.96 63.24
CA GLN A 15 12.55 -2.26 64.59
C GLN A 15 13.87 -1.53 64.78
N GLU A 16 13.89 -0.70 65.82
CA GLU A 16 15.02 0.12 66.24
C GLU A 16 16.16 -0.79 66.72
N GLU A 17 17.27 -0.80 65.99
CA GLU A 17 18.59 -1.08 66.56
C GLU A 17 19.51 0.05 66.07
N GLU A 18 19.87 0.90 67.02
CA GLU A 18 20.89 1.93 66.86
C GLU A 18 22.29 1.29 66.79
N ASP A 19 23.15 2.02 66.08
CA ASP A 19 24.61 1.98 66.10
C ASP A 19 25.38 1.11 65.07
N GLU A 20 26.21 1.84 64.31
CA GLU A 20 27.29 1.40 63.39
C GLU A 20 27.00 1.08 61.89
N GLU A 21 26.14 1.82 61.18
CA GLU A 21 26.08 1.75 59.70
C GLU A 21 26.26 3.08 58.92
N GLY A 22 26.70 4.16 59.58
CA GLY A 22 26.92 5.46 58.93
C GLY A 22 28.06 5.51 57.88
N SER A 23 28.99 4.54 57.90
CA SER A 23 30.17 4.54 57.01
C SER A 23 29.96 3.73 55.71
N ALA A 24 29.15 2.68 55.75
CA ALA A 24 28.93 1.78 54.61
C ALA A 24 28.02 2.42 53.55
N ALA A 25 26.87 2.98 53.95
CA ALA A 25 25.92 3.67 53.06
C ALA A 25 26.51 4.93 52.42
N ALA A 26 27.30 5.70 53.18
CA ALA A 26 28.04 6.85 52.65
C ALA A 26 29.15 6.42 51.66
N ARG A 27 29.77 5.24 51.84
CA ARG A 27 30.72 4.65 50.89
C ARG A 27 30.05 4.07 49.65
N THR A 28 28.85 3.50 49.74
CA THR A 28 28.07 3.04 48.56
C THR A 28 27.51 4.23 47.78
N ALA A 29 27.02 5.27 48.46
CA ALA A 29 26.60 6.53 47.85
C ALA A 29 27.80 7.27 47.23
N ARG A 30 28.95 7.37 47.93
CA ARG A 30 30.20 7.88 47.33
C ARG A 30 30.72 7.02 46.19
N ARG A 31 30.57 5.68 46.22
CA ARG A 31 30.92 4.80 45.09
C ARG A 31 29.97 4.97 43.90
N ARG A 32 28.66 5.15 44.12
CA ARG A 32 27.69 5.49 43.06
C ARG A 32 27.98 6.87 42.46
N HIS A 33 28.27 7.87 43.30
CA HIS A 33 28.65 9.20 42.84
C HIS A 33 30.02 9.22 42.15
N GLN A 34 31.00 8.43 42.63
CA GLN A 34 32.30 8.28 41.97
C GLN A 34 32.20 7.49 40.66
N ASN A 35 31.31 6.52 40.54
CA ASN A 35 31.07 5.80 39.27
C ASN A 35 30.35 6.68 38.24
N GLN A 36 29.38 7.52 38.64
CA GLN A 36 28.81 8.54 37.75
C GLN A 36 29.83 9.62 37.35
N ALA A 37 30.71 10.02 38.27
CA ALA A 37 31.81 10.94 37.97
C ALA A 37 32.83 10.36 36.99
N LYS A 38 32.97 9.03 36.94
CA LYS A 38 33.85 8.29 36.01
C LYS A 38 33.18 7.82 34.71
N GLN A 39 31.86 7.91 34.58
CA GLN A 39 31.21 7.68 33.29
C GLN A 39 31.65 8.78 32.32
N SER A 40 32.20 8.37 31.17
CA SER A 40 32.54 9.26 30.06
C SER A 40 31.34 10.14 29.72
N TRP A 41 31.60 11.41 29.38
CA TRP A 41 30.56 12.35 28.93
C TRP A 41 29.68 11.76 27.81
N LEU A 42 30.27 10.94 26.94
CA LEU A 42 29.56 10.23 25.87
C LEU A 42 28.54 9.21 26.43
N LEU A 43 28.93 8.47 27.47
CA LEU A 43 28.05 7.49 28.11
C LEU A 43 26.88 8.19 28.81
N ARG A 44 27.14 9.32 29.48
CA ARG A 44 26.10 10.15 30.09
C ARG A 44 25.11 10.69 29.05
N LEU A 45 25.61 11.07 27.87
CA LEU A 45 24.75 11.51 26.76
C LEU A 45 23.84 10.36 26.31
N PHE A 46 24.39 9.17 26.09
CA PHE A 46 23.63 8.00 25.62
C PHE A 46 22.57 7.51 26.61
N GLU A 47 22.81 7.73 27.91
CA GLU A 47 21.88 7.41 29.00
C GLU A 47 20.88 8.55 29.28
N SER A 48 21.03 9.71 28.62
CA SER A 48 20.17 10.88 28.83
C SER A 48 18.83 10.76 28.10
N LYS A 49 17.84 11.52 28.58
CA LYS A 49 16.52 11.66 27.91
C LYS A 49 16.58 12.44 26.59
N LEU A 50 17.70 13.11 26.31
CA LEU A 50 17.91 13.86 25.07
C LEU A 50 18.35 12.95 23.92
N PHE A 51 18.76 11.71 24.23
CA PHE A 51 19.24 10.76 23.25
C PHE A 51 18.09 10.13 22.47
N ASP A 52 17.88 10.62 21.26
CA ASP A 52 16.88 10.11 20.33
C ASP A 52 17.48 9.17 19.27
N ILE A 53 16.62 8.53 18.47
CA ILE A 53 17.04 7.62 17.41
C ILE A 53 17.90 8.33 16.36
N SER A 54 17.64 9.60 16.04
CA SER A 54 18.43 10.37 15.07
C SER A 54 19.88 10.52 15.56
N MET A 55 20.07 10.84 16.84
CA MET A 55 21.40 10.85 17.45
C MET A 55 22.05 9.47 17.41
N ALA A 56 21.33 8.40 17.73
CA ALA A 56 21.86 7.05 17.69
C ALA A 56 22.37 6.67 16.29
N ILE A 57 21.57 6.91 15.25
CA ILE A 57 21.97 6.68 13.86
C ILE A 57 23.18 7.55 13.48
N SER A 58 23.28 8.78 14.00
CA SER A 58 24.40 9.70 13.71
C SER A 58 25.70 9.17 14.29
N TYR A 59 25.67 8.72 15.55
CA TYR A 59 26.83 8.10 16.19
C TYR A 59 27.21 6.78 15.54
N LEU A 60 26.23 5.98 15.11
CA LEU A 60 26.49 4.72 14.40
C LEU A 60 27.19 4.96 13.05
N TYR A 61 26.83 6.03 12.34
CA TYR A 61 27.41 6.40 11.05
C TYR A 61 28.79 7.07 11.17
N ASN A 62 28.95 7.97 12.14
CA ASN A 62 30.17 8.81 12.25
C ASN A 62 31.26 8.20 13.14
N SER A 63 30.91 7.33 14.09
CA SER A 63 31.89 6.75 15.03
C SER A 63 32.76 5.70 14.35
N LYS A 64 34.07 5.76 14.62
CA LYS A 64 35.05 4.75 14.23
C LYS A 64 35.39 3.77 15.35
N GLU A 65 34.79 3.94 16.53
CA GLU A 65 35.04 3.09 17.69
C GLU A 65 34.08 1.90 17.70
N PRO A 66 34.56 0.65 17.57
CA PRO A 66 33.69 -0.53 17.53
C PRO A 66 32.84 -0.69 18.80
N GLY A 67 33.38 -0.28 19.96
CA GLY A 67 32.65 -0.31 21.23
C GLY A 67 31.43 0.62 21.24
N VAL A 68 31.52 1.80 20.60
CA VAL A 68 30.39 2.73 20.45
C VAL A 68 29.37 2.13 19.49
N GLN A 69 29.79 1.62 18.34
CA GLN A 69 28.89 1.01 17.36
C GLN A 69 28.11 -0.17 17.95
N ALA A 70 28.79 -1.09 18.66
CA ALA A 70 28.16 -2.21 19.35
C ALA A 70 27.18 -1.75 20.45
N TYR A 71 27.54 -0.71 21.21
CA TYR A 71 26.65 -0.13 22.21
C TYR A 71 25.38 0.44 21.57
N ILE A 72 25.52 1.20 20.48
CA ILE A 72 24.38 1.74 19.74
C ILE A 72 23.52 0.62 19.14
N GLY A 73 24.13 -0.41 18.55
CA GLY A 73 23.42 -1.59 18.05
C GLY A 73 22.53 -2.26 19.10
N ASN A 74 23.02 -2.38 20.33
CA ASN A 74 22.21 -2.88 21.46
C ASN A 74 21.13 -1.88 21.90
N ARG A 75 21.40 -0.57 21.82
CA ARG A 75 20.41 0.47 22.15
C ARG A 75 19.27 0.55 21.14
N LEU A 76 19.43 0.08 19.91
CA LEU A 76 18.35 0.02 18.91
C LEU A 76 17.11 -0.73 19.45
N PHE A 77 17.30 -1.75 20.29
CA PHE A 77 16.23 -2.52 20.91
C PHE A 77 15.42 -1.75 21.97
N CYS A 78 15.93 -0.60 22.44
CA CYS A 78 15.26 0.22 23.44
C CYS A 78 14.34 1.29 22.83
N PHE A 79 14.44 1.55 21.52
CA PHE A 79 13.60 2.53 20.84
C PHE A 79 12.26 1.92 20.41
N ARG A 80 11.28 2.80 20.15
CA ARG A 80 10.00 2.37 19.58
C ARG A 80 10.23 1.86 18.16
N HIS A 81 9.53 0.80 17.79
CA HIS A 81 9.71 0.16 16.48
C HIS A 81 9.45 1.14 15.33
N GLU A 82 8.41 1.98 15.45
CA GLU A 82 8.01 2.93 14.41
C GLU A 82 9.07 4.02 14.17
N GLU A 83 9.81 4.40 15.21
CA GLU A 83 10.91 5.38 15.12
C GLU A 83 12.10 4.80 14.37
N VAL A 84 12.42 3.52 14.61
CA VAL A 84 13.53 2.85 13.93
C VAL A 84 13.16 2.47 12.49
N ASP A 85 11.91 2.09 12.25
CA ASP A 85 11.40 1.71 10.93
C ASP A 85 11.48 2.88 9.94
N PHE A 86 11.29 4.12 10.43
CA PHE A 86 11.52 5.32 9.62
C PHE A 86 12.95 5.42 9.08
N TYR A 87 13.96 4.95 9.84
CA TYR A 87 15.38 4.95 9.45
C TYR A 87 15.84 3.60 8.84
N LEU A 88 14.91 2.69 8.51
CA LEU A 88 15.26 1.40 7.93
C LEU A 88 16.08 1.50 6.63
N PRO A 89 15.78 2.41 5.67
CA PRO A 89 16.62 2.60 4.49
C PRO A 89 18.06 2.96 4.85
N GLN A 90 18.27 3.86 5.82
CA GLN A 90 19.59 4.29 6.29
C GLN A 90 20.34 3.13 6.96
N LEU A 91 19.68 2.38 7.83
CA LEU A 91 20.27 1.22 8.51
C LEU A 91 20.74 0.15 7.51
N LEU A 92 19.91 -0.17 6.52
CA LEU A 92 20.26 -1.16 5.50
C LEU A 92 21.34 -0.63 4.54
N ASN A 93 21.32 0.66 4.22
CA ASN A 93 22.38 1.28 3.43
C ASN A 93 23.73 1.20 4.15
N MET A 94 23.77 1.53 5.45
CA MET A 94 24.96 1.37 6.29
C MET A 94 25.41 -0.10 6.35
N TYR A 95 24.46 -1.02 6.56
CA TYR A 95 24.73 -2.46 6.57
C TYR A 95 25.29 -2.98 5.24
N ILE A 96 24.98 -2.38 4.09
CA ILE A 96 25.53 -2.81 2.81
C ILE A 96 26.89 -2.16 2.57
N HIS A 97 26.99 -0.83 2.73
CA HIS A 97 28.08 -0.05 2.18
C HIS A 97 29.21 0.27 3.16
N MET A 98 28.98 0.20 4.47
CA MET A 98 30.00 0.47 5.50
C MET A 98 30.82 -0.79 5.88
N ASP A 99 31.70 -0.67 6.86
CA ASP A 99 32.58 -1.72 7.39
C ASP A 99 31.82 -2.84 8.11
N GLU A 100 32.54 -3.92 8.46
CA GLU A 100 31.96 -5.11 9.09
C GLU A 100 31.44 -4.83 10.50
N ASP A 101 32.11 -3.99 11.28
CA ASP A 101 31.73 -3.67 12.66
C ASP A 101 30.35 -2.98 12.72
N VAL A 102 30.11 -2.00 11.84
CA VAL A 102 28.78 -1.37 11.69
C VAL A 102 27.72 -2.40 11.28
N GLY A 103 28.07 -3.29 10.33
CA GLY A 103 27.18 -4.35 9.88
C GLY A 103 26.78 -5.30 11.01
N ASP A 104 27.75 -5.72 11.83
CA ASP A 104 27.55 -6.63 12.96
C ASP A 104 26.84 -5.96 14.14
N ALA A 105 26.95 -4.64 14.30
CA ALA A 105 26.14 -3.88 15.25
C ALA A 105 24.66 -3.81 14.84
N ILE A 106 24.35 -3.65 13.55
CA ILE A 106 22.97 -3.49 13.04
C ILE A 106 22.25 -4.84 12.91
N LYS A 107 22.97 -5.87 12.45
CA LYS A 107 22.40 -7.18 12.09
C LYS A 107 21.53 -7.84 13.18
N PRO A 108 21.91 -7.86 14.48
CA PRO A 108 21.10 -8.48 15.52
C PRO A 108 19.70 -7.88 15.62
N TYR A 109 19.60 -6.55 15.50
CA TYR A 109 18.31 -5.84 15.56
C TYR A 109 17.43 -6.19 14.35
N ILE A 110 17.99 -6.14 13.13
CA ILE A 110 17.25 -6.49 11.90
C ILE A 110 16.72 -7.93 11.97
N VAL A 111 17.56 -8.89 12.38
CA VAL A 111 17.16 -10.29 12.51
C VAL A 111 16.08 -10.48 13.57
N HIS A 112 16.18 -9.80 14.71
CA HIS A 112 15.15 -9.84 15.75
C HIS A 112 13.81 -9.32 15.25
N ARG A 113 13.79 -8.16 14.59
CA ARG A 113 12.57 -7.56 14.04
C ARG A 113 11.96 -8.39 12.90
N CYS A 114 12.77 -9.01 12.04
CA CYS A 114 12.28 -9.94 11.01
C CYS A 114 11.60 -11.17 11.62
N ARG A 115 12.06 -11.67 12.77
CA ARG A 115 11.38 -12.78 13.47
C ARG A 115 10.02 -12.36 14.05
N GLN A 116 9.87 -11.10 14.43
CA GLN A 116 8.65 -10.57 15.05
C GLN A 116 7.60 -10.11 14.04
N SER A 117 8.03 -9.51 12.92
CA SER A 117 7.13 -8.92 11.92
C SER A 117 7.45 -9.43 10.52
N ILE A 118 6.44 -10.00 9.88
CA ILE A 118 6.54 -10.42 8.48
C ILE A 118 6.60 -9.23 7.52
N ASP A 119 5.92 -8.12 7.83
CA ASP A 119 5.99 -6.88 7.04
C ASP A 119 7.41 -6.29 7.06
N PHE A 120 8.00 -6.19 8.26
CA PHE A 120 9.39 -5.76 8.40
C PHE A 120 10.36 -6.66 7.61
N SER A 121 10.12 -7.98 7.64
CA SER A 121 10.92 -8.94 6.84
C SER A 121 10.83 -8.66 5.34
N LEU A 122 9.62 -8.39 4.84
CA LEU A 122 9.41 -8.01 3.45
C LEU A 122 10.15 -6.72 3.11
N GLN A 123 9.97 -5.66 3.90
CA GLN A 123 10.65 -4.38 3.69
C GLN A 123 12.17 -4.53 3.64
N CYS A 124 12.75 -5.28 4.58
CA CYS A 124 14.18 -5.56 4.57
C CYS A 124 14.62 -6.32 3.31
N ALA A 125 13.89 -7.35 2.90
CA ALA A 125 14.25 -8.14 1.73
C ALA A 125 14.17 -7.35 0.41
N LEU A 126 13.21 -6.43 0.31
CA LEU A 126 13.03 -5.53 -0.83
C LEU A 126 14.14 -4.47 -0.88
N LEU A 127 14.37 -3.75 0.23
CA LEU A 127 15.39 -2.70 0.31
C LEU A 127 16.81 -3.27 0.14
N LEU A 128 17.12 -4.42 0.78
CA LEU A 128 18.40 -5.11 0.56
C LEU A 128 18.57 -5.48 -0.92
N GLY A 129 17.50 -5.89 -1.60
CA GLY A 129 17.53 -6.16 -3.04
C GLY A 129 17.85 -4.90 -3.84
N ALA A 130 17.11 -3.82 -3.61
CA ALA A 130 17.20 -2.58 -4.37
C ALA A 130 18.52 -1.81 -4.16
N TYR A 131 19.06 -1.76 -2.94
CA TYR A 131 20.35 -1.11 -2.65
C TYR A 131 21.56 -2.00 -2.97
N SER A 132 21.38 -3.32 -3.09
CA SER A 132 22.48 -4.21 -3.49
C SER A 132 22.77 -4.20 -4.99
N SER A 133 21.82 -3.76 -5.83
CA SER A 133 21.95 -3.79 -7.29
C SER A 133 22.82 -2.69 -7.90
N ASP A 134 23.42 -1.81 -7.07
CA ASP A 134 24.25 -0.73 -7.57
C ASP A 134 25.64 -1.22 -8.04
N MET A 135 26.02 -0.78 -9.25
CA MET A 135 27.15 -1.29 -10.04
C MET A 135 28.54 -1.09 -9.39
N HIS A 136 28.65 -0.28 -8.33
CA HIS A 136 29.92 0.14 -7.72
C HIS A 136 30.26 -0.55 -6.39
N ILE A 137 29.55 -1.62 -6.02
CA ILE A 137 29.77 -2.33 -4.75
C ILE A 137 30.87 -3.40 -4.91
N SER A 138 31.83 -3.42 -3.98
CA SER A 138 32.81 -4.52 -3.87
C SER A 138 32.11 -5.87 -3.71
N THR A 139 32.63 -6.92 -4.36
CA THR A 139 32.06 -8.28 -4.34
C THR A 139 31.80 -8.81 -2.93
N GLN A 140 32.65 -8.47 -1.96
CA GLN A 140 32.45 -8.83 -0.55
C GLN A 140 31.23 -8.14 0.09
N ARG A 141 31.08 -6.83 -0.10
CA ARG A 141 29.95 -6.05 0.45
C ARG A 141 28.62 -6.44 -0.19
N HIS A 142 28.62 -6.67 -1.51
CA HIS A 142 27.47 -7.20 -2.23
C HIS A 142 27.07 -8.59 -1.69
N SER A 143 28.06 -9.43 -1.37
CA SER A 143 27.81 -10.76 -0.80
C SER A 143 27.13 -10.68 0.58
N ARG A 144 27.47 -9.68 1.41
CA ARG A 144 26.90 -9.50 2.77
C ARG A 144 25.41 -9.17 2.73
N GLY A 145 25.01 -8.19 1.91
CA GLY A 145 23.60 -7.85 1.71
C GLY A 145 22.80 -9.03 1.15
N THR A 146 23.35 -9.71 0.16
CA THR A 146 22.71 -10.88 -0.48
C THR A 146 22.53 -12.05 0.49
N LYS A 147 23.50 -12.30 1.38
CA LYS A 147 23.41 -13.34 2.42
C LYS A 147 22.29 -13.06 3.41
N LEU A 148 22.20 -11.82 3.93
CA LEU A 148 21.12 -11.45 4.85
C LEU A 148 19.75 -11.51 4.15
N ARG A 149 19.66 -11.05 2.90
CA ARG A 149 18.44 -11.16 2.11
C ARG A 149 18.00 -12.61 1.94
N ARG A 150 18.93 -13.53 1.62
CA ARG A 150 18.63 -14.96 1.52
C ARG A 150 18.16 -15.54 2.85
N LEU A 151 18.78 -15.15 3.96
CA LEU A 151 18.35 -15.56 5.31
C LEU A 151 16.94 -15.06 5.67
N ILE A 152 16.59 -13.83 5.28
CA ILE A 152 15.26 -13.27 5.54
C ILE A 152 14.20 -13.96 4.70
N LEU A 153 14.55 -14.25 3.45
CA LEU A 153 13.66 -14.98 2.56
C LEU A 153 13.52 -16.43 3.00
N SER A 154 14.54 -17.05 3.60
CA SER A 154 14.48 -18.44 4.08
C SER A 154 13.54 -18.62 5.26
N ASP A 155 13.13 -19.87 5.49
CA ASP A 155 12.24 -20.23 6.58
C ASP A 155 12.93 -20.25 7.97
N GLU A 156 14.24 -19.94 8.04
CA GLU A 156 15.02 -19.95 9.28
C GLU A 156 14.62 -18.87 10.28
N LEU A 157 14.01 -17.78 9.81
CA LEU A 157 13.54 -16.67 10.65
C LEU A 157 12.08 -16.82 11.10
N LYS A 158 11.45 -18.00 10.91
CA LYS A 158 10.12 -18.25 11.47
C LYS A 158 10.20 -18.14 13.01
N PRO A 159 9.26 -17.42 13.67
CA PRO A 159 9.18 -17.42 15.12
C PRO A 159 9.02 -18.87 15.60
N ALA A 160 9.74 -19.24 16.65
CA ALA A 160 9.77 -20.61 17.18
C ALA A 160 8.42 -21.00 17.81
N GLY A 161 7.41 -21.27 16.97
CA GLY A 161 6.12 -21.83 17.36
C GLY A 161 6.13 -23.33 17.14
N ARG A 162 6.33 -24.09 18.24
CA ARG A 162 6.24 -25.57 18.35
C ARG A 162 6.83 -26.32 17.14
N ARG A 163 8.14 -26.56 17.19
CA ARG A 163 8.69 -27.82 16.67
C ARG A 163 7.94 -28.92 17.42
N ARG A 164 6.91 -29.50 16.78
CA ARG A 164 6.17 -30.63 17.33
C ARG A 164 7.20 -31.74 17.49
N GLU A 165 7.64 -32.00 18.71
CA GLU A 165 8.38 -33.21 19.07
C GLU A 165 7.46 -34.40 18.75
N LEU A 166 7.50 -34.84 17.50
CA LEU A 166 6.99 -36.12 17.05
C LEU A 166 8.22 -36.86 16.53
N GLY A 167 8.87 -37.58 17.44
CA GLY A 167 10.02 -38.40 17.09
C GLY A 167 11.02 -38.67 18.22
N ALA A 168 10.57 -38.79 19.47
CA ALA A 168 11.44 -39.28 20.55
C ALA A 168 10.62 -39.89 21.70
N ALA A 169 9.79 -40.89 21.41
CA ALA A 169 9.28 -41.80 22.42
C ALA A 169 8.89 -43.10 21.73
N LEU A 170 9.73 -44.13 21.89
CA LEU A 170 9.43 -45.56 22.00
C LEU A 170 10.74 -46.33 21.75
N ALA A 171 11.64 -46.28 22.73
CA ALA A 171 12.66 -47.29 22.93
C ALA A 171 12.22 -48.11 24.15
N GLY A 172 11.71 -49.32 23.89
CA GLY A 172 11.29 -50.28 24.91
C GLY A 172 11.22 -51.65 24.25
N ALA A 173 12.13 -52.52 24.67
CA ALA A 173 12.35 -53.86 24.14
C ALA A 173 11.13 -54.77 24.35
N ASP A 174 10.89 -55.69 23.39
CA ASP A 174 10.65 -57.09 23.76
C ASP A 174 10.92 -58.07 22.62
N THR A 175 11.47 -59.21 23.03
CA THR A 175 11.94 -60.36 22.26
C THR A 175 10.82 -61.24 21.68
N GLY A 176 11.06 -61.88 20.52
CA GLY A 176 10.40 -63.17 20.22
C GLY A 176 10.11 -63.52 18.74
N LEU A 177 11.00 -64.35 18.17
CA LEU A 177 10.74 -65.50 17.28
C LEU A 177 10.10 -65.31 15.87
N SER A 178 10.90 -65.73 14.87
CA SER A 178 10.57 -66.09 13.47
C SER A 178 9.73 -67.40 13.39
N PRO A 179 9.16 -67.87 12.23
CA PRO A 179 9.85 -67.93 10.92
C PRO A 179 9.04 -67.84 9.59
N SER A 180 9.78 -67.48 8.54
CA SER A 180 9.80 -68.02 7.17
C SER A 180 8.55 -68.04 6.27
N LYS A 181 8.68 -67.42 5.08
CA LYS A 181 8.49 -68.09 3.77
C LYS A 181 9.12 -67.31 2.61
N ARG A 182 9.95 -68.04 1.85
CA ARG A 182 10.66 -67.71 0.60
C ARG A 182 9.69 -67.47 -0.55
N THR A 183 10.03 -66.58 -1.50
CA THR A 183 9.85 -66.86 -2.94
C THR A 183 10.84 -66.10 -3.83
N HIS A 184 11.27 -66.82 -4.87
CA HIS A 184 12.40 -66.62 -5.75
C HIS A 184 12.31 -65.47 -6.77
N GLN A 185 13.51 -64.96 -7.08
CA GLN A 185 13.89 -64.21 -8.27
C GLN A 185 13.99 -65.14 -9.48
N ARG A 186 13.42 -64.75 -10.64
CA ARG A 186 13.72 -65.39 -11.93
C ARG A 186 13.72 -64.37 -13.07
N SER A 187 14.87 -64.29 -13.72
CA SER A 187 15.14 -63.54 -14.95
C SER A 187 14.50 -64.22 -16.17
N LYS A 188 14.04 -63.43 -17.15
CA LYS A 188 13.90 -63.83 -18.56
C LYS A 188 14.18 -62.64 -19.47
N SER A 189 15.11 -62.87 -20.39
CA SER A 189 15.50 -62.06 -21.54
C SER A 189 15.07 -62.73 -22.84
N ASP A 190 14.97 -61.92 -23.90
CA ASP A 190 14.97 -62.16 -25.36
C ASP A 190 13.85 -61.32 -26.00
N ALA A 191 13.93 -60.67 -27.15
CA ALA A 191 14.93 -60.37 -28.19
C ALA A 191 14.27 -59.25 -29.05
N THR A 192 14.96 -58.37 -29.80
CA THR A 192 15.07 -58.43 -31.28
C THR A 192 15.92 -57.24 -31.82
N VAL A 193 17.07 -57.58 -32.42
CA VAL A 193 17.73 -57.07 -33.65
C VAL A 193 17.90 -55.54 -33.87
N SER A 194 19.13 -55.11 -33.57
CA SER A 194 20.07 -54.24 -34.32
C SER A 194 19.66 -53.52 -35.62
N ILE A 195 19.87 -52.19 -35.66
CA ILE A 195 20.62 -51.50 -36.73
C ILE A 195 21.47 -50.38 -36.11
N SER A 196 22.79 -50.49 -36.29
CA SER A 196 23.81 -49.52 -35.92
C SER A 196 24.09 -48.56 -37.06
N LEU A 197 24.03 -47.25 -36.79
CA LEU A 197 24.75 -46.23 -37.55
C LEU A 197 25.43 -45.28 -36.56
N SER A 198 26.74 -45.43 -36.48
CA SER A 198 27.66 -44.49 -35.86
C SER A 198 27.90 -43.30 -36.79
N SER A 199 27.68 -42.07 -36.30
CA SER A 199 28.40 -40.90 -36.78
C SER A 199 28.69 -39.95 -35.62
N ASN A 200 29.98 -39.68 -35.46
CA ASN A 200 30.56 -38.81 -34.45
C ASN A 200 30.05 -37.37 -34.58
N LEU A 201 29.57 -36.77 -33.48
CA LEU A 201 29.75 -35.34 -33.27
C LEU A 201 29.90 -35.03 -31.78
N LYS A 202 31.13 -34.68 -31.40
CA LYS A 202 31.48 -34.07 -30.12
C LYS A 202 30.66 -32.79 -29.91
N ARG A 203 29.89 -32.70 -28.83
CA ARG A 203 29.63 -31.42 -28.14
C ARG A 203 29.63 -31.63 -26.63
N THR A 204 30.56 -30.93 -26.02
CA THR A 204 30.74 -30.68 -24.59
C THR A 204 29.48 -30.03 -24.00
N ALA A 205 28.93 -30.60 -22.94
CA ALA A 205 28.07 -29.88 -21.99
C ALA A 205 28.10 -30.57 -20.63
N SER A 206 28.97 -30.08 -19.77
CA SER A 206 28.80 -30.12 -18.32
C SER A 206 27.51 -29.38 -17.96
N ASN A 207 26.47 -30.12 -17.61
CA ASN A 207 25.26 -29.55 -17.01
C ASN A 207 25.39 -29.67 -15.48
N PRO A 208 25.45 -28.57 -14.72
CA PRO A 208 25.22 -28.65 -13.29
C PRO A 208 23.73 -28.88 -13.09
N LYS A 209 23.43 -29.87 -12.25
CA LYS A 209 22.09 -30.21 -11.81
C LYS A 209 21.52 -28.99 -11.08
N VAL A 210 20.51 -28.35 -11.67
CA VAL A 210 19.73 -27.31 -11.02
C VAL A 210 18.97 -27.99 -9.89
N GLU A 211 19.47 -27.86 -8.67
CA GLU A 211 18.67 -28.11 -7.47
C GLU A 211 17.55 -27.09 -7.49
N SER A 212 16.33 -27.57 -7.68
CA SER A 212 15.12 -26.79 -7.43
C SER A 212 15.04 -26.54 -5.93
N GLU A 213 15.59 -25.42 -5.48
CA GLU A 213 15.39 -24.89 -4.13
C GLU A 213 13.87 -24.77 -3.90
N GLU A 214 13.33 -25.57 -2.97
CA GLU A 214 11.95 -25.38 -2.48
C GLU A 214 11.83 -23.95 -1.95
N GLU A 215 11.02 -23.11 -2.61
CA GLU A 215 10.89 -21.71 -2.20
C GLU A 215 10.32 -21.63 -0.77
N PRO A 216 10.92 -20.82 0.11
CA PRO A 216 10.51 -20.70 1.51
C PRO A 216 9.08 -20.18 1.65
N ALA A 217 8.26 -20.86 2.46
CA ALA A 217 6.81 -20.72 2.48
C ALA A 217 6.31 -19.40 3.09
N ARG A 218 7.12 -18.71 3.92
CA ARG A 218 6.64 -17.56 4.72
C ARG A 218 6.24 -16.35 3.86
N LEU A 219 7.09 -15.94 2.92
CA LEU A 219 6.91 -14.73 2.09
C LEU A 219 6.50 -15.05 0.65
N ALA A 220 6.37 -16.33 0.29
CA ALA A 220 6.09 -16.74 -1.09
C ALA A 220 4.77 -16.17 -1.66
N PRO A 221 3.62 -16.21 -0.96
CA PRO A 221 2.36 -15.67 -1.52
C PRO A 221 2.43 -14.17 -1.81
N GLU A 222 3.06 -13.40 -0.92
CA GLU A 222 3.25 -11.96 -1.08
C GLU A 222 4.21 -11.64 -2.23
N ARG A 223 5.33 -12.37 -2.33
CA ARG A 223 6.27 -12.24 -3.46
C ARG A 223 5.61 -12.56 -4.79
N GLU A 224 4.77 -13.59 -4.86
CA GLU A 224 4.02 -13.93 -6.06
C GLU A 224 2.99 -12.85 -6.42
N PHE A 225 2.32 -12.26 -5.43
CA PHE A 225 1.38 -11.17 -5.62
C PHE A 225 2.08 -9.93 -6.21
N ILE A 226 3.16 -9.46 -5.57
CA ILE A 226 3.97 -8.33 -6.07
C ILE A 226 4.54 -8.64 -7.47
N LYS A 227 5.10 -9.84 -7.67
CA LYS A 227 5.65 -10.27 -8.97
C LYS A 227 4.57 -10.28 -10.05
N SER A 228 3.35 -10.67 -9.72
CA SER A 228 2.21 -10.66 -10.65
C SER A 228 1.88 -9.23 -11.08
N LEU A 229 1.77 -8.28 -10.13
CA LEU A 229 1.52 -6.87 -10.43
C LEU A 229 2.64 -6.26 -11.31
N MET A 230 3.91 -6.55 -11.00
CA MET A 230 5.03 -6.08 -11.81
C MET A 230 5.05 -6.70 -13.21
N ALA A 231 4.70 -7.98 -13.33
CA ALA A 231 4.63 -8.65 -14.62
C ALA A 231 3.49 -8.09 -15.49
N ILE A 232 2.36 -7.70 -14.89
CA ILE A 232 1.27 -7.02 -15.60
C ILE A 232 1.78 -5.71 -16.20
N GLY A 233 2.42 -4.85 -15.41
CA GLY A 233 2.95 -3.57 -15.90
C GLY A 233 3.94 -3.73 -17.05
N LYS A 234 4.84 -4.73 -16.97
CA LYS A 234 5.77 -5.05 -18.07
C LYS A 234 5.05 -5.47 -19.36
N ARG A 235 3.93 -6.21 -19.27
CA ARG A 235 3.11 -6.58 -20.44
C ARG A 235 2.35 -5.41 -21.05
N LEU A 236 2.03 -4.37 -20.26
CA LEU A 236 1.36 -3.18 -20.80
C LEU A 236 2.28 -2.35 -21.70
N ALA A 237 3.60 -2.46 -21.55
CA ALA A 237 4.57 -1.72 -22.35
C ALA A 237 4.52 -2.05 -23.85
N THR A 238 3.96 -3.20 -24.24
CA THR A 238 3.86 -3.60 -25.65
C THR A 238 2.73 -2.90 -26.40
N LEU A 239 1.84 -2.21 -25.70
CA LEU A 239 0.66 -1.56 -26.27
C LEU A 239 0.93 -0.06 -26.46
N PRO A 240 0.48 0.57 -27.57
CA PRO A 240 0.76 1.98 -27.82
C PRO A 240 -0.18 2.94 -27.08
N THR A 241 -1.47 2.64 -26.96
CA THR A 241 -2.47 3.59 -26.45
C THR A 241 -2.90 3.32 -25.01
N LYS A 242 -3.32 4.37 -24.30
CA LYS A 242 -3.77 4.31 -22.90
C LYS A 242 -5.01 3.45 -22.73
N GLU A 243 -5.93 3.47 -23.69
CA GLU A 243 -7.17 2.72 -23.69
C GLU A 243 -6.90 1.22 -23.85
N GLN A 244 -6.03 0.85 -24.80
CA GLN A 244 -5.60 -0.53 -24.99
C GLN A 244 -4.88 -1.08 -23.75
N LYS A 245 -3.97 -0.27 -23.17
CA LYS A 245 -3.29 -0.61 -21.91
C LYS A 245 -4.30 -0.83 -20.78
N THR A 246 -5.29 0.06 -20.64
CA THR A 246 -6.32 -0.06 -19.60
C THR A 246 -7.18 -1.30 -19.81
N GLN A 247 -7.61 -1.59 -21.03
CA GLN A 247 -8.40 -2.79 -21.31
C GLN A 247 -7.62 -4.09 -21.01
N ARG A 248 -6.33 -4.13 -21.40
CA ARG A 248 -5.46 -5.27 -21.06
C ARG A 248 -5.25 -5.39 -19.55
N LEU A 249 -5.02 -4.28 -18.86
CA LEU A 249 -4.88 -4.24 -17.40
C LEU A 249 -6.09 -4.85 -16.70
N ILE A 250 -7.30 -4.45 -17.10
CA ILE A 250 -8.55 -4.99 -16.54
C ILE A 250 -8.62 -6.51 -16.72
N SER A 251 -8.27 -7.03 -17.91
CA SER A 251 -8.28 -8.47 -18.19
C SER A 251 -7.27 -9.25 -17.33
N GLU A 252 -6.06 -8.72 -17.15
CA GLU A 252 -4.99 -9.36 -16.39
C GLU A 252 -5.28 -9.35 -14.88
N LEU A 253 -5.86 -8.26 -14.37
CA LEU A 253 -6.30 -8.19 -12.97
C LEU A 253 -7.49 -9.11 -12.68
N SER A 254 -8.35 -9.38 -13.67
CA SER A 254 -9.40 -10.40 -13.54
C SER A 254 -8.78 -11.79 -13.32
N LEU A 255 -7.70 -12.13 -14.04
CA LEU A 255 -6.96 -13.36 -13.81
C LEU A 255 -6.32 -13.41 -12.42
N LEU A 256 -5.79 -12.28 -11.93
CA LEU A 256 -5.21 -12.19 -10.58
C LEU A 256 -6.22 -12.52 -9.48
N ASN A 257 -7.49 -12.13 -9.63
CA ASN A 257 -8.55 -12.47 -8.67
C ASN A 257 -8.76 -13.97 -8.49
N HIS A 258 -8.34 -14.82 -9.44
CA HIS A 258 -8.43 -16.28 -9.29
C HIS A 258 -7.51 -16.82 -8.18
N LYS A 259 -6.44 -16.10 -7.88
CA LYS A 259 -5.47 -16.42 -6.82
C LYS A 259 -5.82 -15.78 -5.47
N LEU A 260 -6.90 -15.00 -5.40
CA LEU A 260 -7.33 -14.29 -4.19
C LEU A 260 -8.60 -14.93 -3.58
N PRO A 261 -8.79 -14.88 -2.25
CA PRO A 261 -7.90 -14.31 -1.23
C PRO A 261 -6.59 -15.09 -1.06
N ALA A 262 -5.52 -14.39 -0.69
CA ALA A 262 -4.21 -14.99 -0.42
C ALA A 262 -3.62 -14.40 0.86
N ARG A 263 -2.53 -15.00 1.38
CA ARG A 263 -1.72 -14.41 2.45
C ARG A 263 -0.83 -13.29 1.88
N ALA A 264 -1.48 -12.26 1.37
CA ALA A 264 -0.88 -11.09 0.74
C ALA A 264 -1.48 -9.81 1.33
N TRP A 265 -0.69 -8.74 1.38
CA TRP A 265 -1.07 -7.44 1.94
C TRP A 265 -0.47 -6.31 1.10
N LEU A 266 -0.91 -5.07 1.32
CA LEU A 266 -0.29 -3.88 0.77
C LEU A 266 0.54 -3.19 1.86
N PRO A 267 1.88 -3.17 1.76
CA PRO A 267 2.71 -2.52 2.77
C PRO A 267 2.51 -0.99 2.87
N THR A 268 1.85 -0.39 1.89
CA THR A 268 1.43 1.03 1.96
C THR A 268 0.31 1.27 2.96
N ALA A 269 -0.44 0.25 3.41
CA ALA A 269 -1.49 0.42 4.41
C ALA A 269 -0.91 0.79 5.79
N ALA A 270 -1.75 1.39 6.65
CA ALA A 270 -1.37 1.71 8.03
C ALA A 270 -1.80 0.63 9.05
N PHE A 271 -2.43 -0.43 8.57
CA PHE A 271 -3.06 -1.47 9.38
C PHE A 271 -2.86 -2.83 8.71
N GLU A 272 -2.87 -3.88 9.52
CA GLU A 272 -2.68 -5.25 9.07
C GLU A 272 -3.96 -5.80 8.41
N HIS A 273 -3.81 -6.50 7.29
CA HIS A 273 -4.95 -6.93 6.49
C HIS A 273 -4.60 -8.04 5.51
N HIS A 274 -5.62 -8.72 4.99
CA HIS A 274 -5.49 -9.66 3.88
C HIS A 274 -6.13 -9.09 2.61
N VAL A 275 -5.44 -9.21 1.47
CA VAL A 275 -6.00 -8.90 0.15
C VAL A 275 -7.01 -9.98 -0.24
N VAL A 276 -8.27 -9.57 -0.44
CA VAL A 276 -9.36 -10.49 -0.79
C VAL A 276 -9.83 -10.37 -2.22
N ARG A 277 -9.71 -9.17 -2.82
CA ARG A 277 -10.19 -8.90 -4.18
C ARG A 277 -9.56 -7.65 -4.76
N VAL A 278 -9.41 -7.60 -6.08
CA VAL A 278 -9.07 -6.41 -6.86
C VAL A 278 -10.23 -6.08 -7.80
N PRO A 279 -10.97 -4.96 -7.57
CA PRO A 279 -11.95 -4.40 -8.50
C PRO A 279 -11.36 -4.04 -9.86
N HIS A 280 -11.11 -5.06 -10.69
CA HIS A 280 -10.37 -4.94 -11.94
C HIS A 280 -10.99 -3.92 -12.89
N SER A 281 -12.33 -3.80 -12.95
CA SER A 281 -13.03 -2.82 -13.78
C SER A 281 -12.80 -1.35 -13.40
N GLN A 282 -12.25 -1.08 -12.22
CA GLN A 282 -11.96 0.27 -11.73
C GLN A 282 -10.48 0.66 -11.93
N ALA A 283 -9.63 -0.26 -12.39
CA ALA A 283 -8.22 0.01 -12.63
C ALA A 283 -8.03 0.94 -13.85
N VAL A 284 -7.02 1.80 -13.79
CA VAL A 284 -6.74 2.77 -14.87
C VAL A 284 -5.24 2.99 -15.05
N VAL A 285 -4.80 3.11 -16.30
CA VAL A 285 -3.41 3.47 -16.63
C VAL A 285 -3.31 4.99 -16.66
N LEU A 286 -2.27 5.57 -16.06
CA LEU A 286 -2.21 7.03 -15.86
C LEU A 286 -1.72 7.79 -17.09
N ASN A 287 -0.81 7.23 -17.88
CA ASN A 287 -0.27 7.85 -19.08
C ASN A 287 -0.10 6.84 -20.24
N SER A 288 0.29 7.33 -21.43
CA SER A 288 0.52 6.49 -22.61
C SER A 288 1.98 6.06 -22.80
N LYS A 289 2.92 6.49 -21.94
CA LYS A 289 4.35 6.19 -22.08
C LYS A 289 4.63 4.68 -21.99
N ASP A 290 5.74 4.20 -22.54
CA ASP A 290 6.07 2.75 -22.55
C ASP A 290 6.07 2.14 -21.14
N LYS A 291 6.59 2.89 -20.16
CA LYS A 291 6.60 2.54 -18.73
C LYS A 291 5.45 3.20 -17.98
N ALA A 292 4.24 3.14 -18.54
CA ALA A 292 3.10 3.81 -17.95
C ALA A 292 2.75 3.23 -16.57
N PRO A 293 2.72 4.05 -15.51
CA PRO A 293 2.23 3.61 -14.22
C PRO A 293 0.71 3.45 -14.27
N TYR A 294 0.19 2.56 -13.43
CA TYR A 294 -1.24 2.28 -13.37
C TYR A 294 -1.75 2.27 -11.93
N LEU A 295 -2.97 2.77 -11.77
CA LEU A 295 -3.70 2.85 -10.50
C LEU A 295 -4.64 1.66 -10.37
N ILE A 296 -4.57 0.96 -9.24
CA ILE A 296 -5.51 -0.09 -8.88
C ILE A 296 -6.16 0.22 -7.53
N TYR A 297 -7.35 -0.35 -7.35
CA TYR A 297 -8.03 -0.40 -6.07
C TYR A 297 -8.02 -1.84 -5.57
N VAL A 298 -7.85 -2.03 -4.27
CA VAL A 298 -7.69 -3.35 -3.65
C VAL A 298 -8.61 -3.43 -2.44
N GLU A 299 -9.49 -4.42 -2.46
CA GLU A 299 -10.34 -4.75 -1.33
C GLU A 299 -9.58 -5.63 -0.35
N VAL A 300 -9.64 -5.25 0.91
CA VAL A 300 -8.90 -5.91 1.99
C VAL A 300 -9.81 -6.16 3.19
N LEU A 301 -9.49 -7.18 3.96
CA LEU A 301 -10.08 -7.42 5.27
C LEU A 301 -9.04 -7.14 6.35
N GLU A 302 -9.32 -6.15 7.19
CA GLU A 302 -8.50 -5.78 8.34
C GLU A 302 -8.46 -6.93 9.36
N CYS A 303 -7.28 -7.15 9.94
CA CYS A 303 -7.04 -8.16 10.96
C CYS A 303 -6.14 -7.62 12.07
N ASP A 304 -6.35 -8.08 13.30
CA ASP A 304 -5.57 -7.60 14.46
C ASP A 304 -4.10 -8.05 14.43
N ASN A 305 -3.85 -9.26 13.90
CA ASN A 305 -2.51 -9.82 13.78
C ASN A 305 -2.40 -10.73 12.55
N PHE A 306 -1.74 -10.26 11.50
CA PHE A 306 -1.54 -10.93 10.22
C PHE A 306 -0.72 -12.22 10.37
N ASP A 307 0.24 -12.26 11.28
CA ASP A 307 1.06 -13.45 11.50
C ASP A 307 0.22 -14.63 11.99
N THR A 308 -0.78 -14.38 12.84
CA THR A 308 -1.66 -15.41 13.44
C THR A 308 -2.98 -15.64 12.71
N ALA A 309 -3.50 -14.63 12.01
CA ALA A 309 -4.77 -14.72 11.32
C ALA A 309 -4.70 -15.68 10.11
N SER A 310 -5.75 -16.51 9.96
CA SER A 310 -5.92 -17.36 8.79
C SER A 310 -6.39 -16.56 7.58
N VAL A 311 -6.00 -17.01 6.38
CA VAL A 311 -6.47 -16.39 5.13
C VAL A 311 -8.01 -16.47 5.03
N PRO A 312 -8.70 -15.37 4.72
CA PRO A 312 -10.15 -15.36 4.56
C PRO A 312 -10.65 -16.33 3.49
N ALA A 313 -11.83 -16.92 3.71
CA ALA A 313 -12.46 -17.80 2.72
C ALA A 313 -12.99 -17.00 1.52
N ARG A 314 -12.92 -17.62 0.33
CA ARG A 314 -13.43 -17.02 -0.90
C ARG A 314 -14.96 -17.03 -0.92
N ILE A 315 -15.57 -15.87 -1.13
CA ILE A 315 -17.03 -15.74 -1.33
C ILE A 315 -17.32 -15.77 -2.84
N PRO A 316 -18.11 -16.74 -3.35
CA PRO A 316 -18.47 -16.80 -4.77
C PRO A 316 -19.29 -15.58 -5.19
N GLU A 317 -18.96 -14.98 -6.34
CA GLU A 317 -19.63 -13.78 -6.85
C GLU A 317 -21.15 -13.98 -7.10
N ASN A 318 -21.58 -15.22 -7.35
CA ASN A 318 -22.98 -15.56 -7.64
C ASN A 318 -23.92 -15.51 -6.41
N ARG A 319 -23.38 -15.45 -5.18
CA ARG A 319 -24.20 -15.54 -3.95
C ARG A 319 -24.96 -14.25 -3.61
N ILE A 320 -24.58 -13.13 -4.21
CA ILE A 320 -25.09 -11.79 -3.88
C ILE A 320 -26.57 -11.59 -4.28
N ARG A 321 -27.10 -12.41 -5.21
CA ARG A 321 -28.48 -12.24 -5.68
C ARG A 321 -29.55 -12.87 -4.79
N SER A 322 -29.21 -13.71 -3.80
CA SER A 322 -30.22 -14.54 -3.12
C SER A 322 -30.59 -14.16 -1.69
N THR A 323 -29.86 -13.28 -1.00
CA THR A 323 -30.07 -13.08 0.46
C THR A 323 -30.72 -11.76 0.86
N ARG A 324 -31.01 -10.83 -0.07
CA ARG A 324 -31.64 -9.54 0.30
C ARG A 324 -33.15 -9.60 0.54
N SER A 325 -33.80 -10.73 0.27
CA SER A 325 -35.27 -10.85 0.40
C SER A 325 -35.72 -11.65 1.64
N ALA A 326 -34.80 -12.22 2.42
CA ALA A 326 -35.16 -13.15 3.52
C ALA A 326 -35.15 -12.51 4.93
N GLU A 327 -34.61 -11.30 5.11
CA GLU A 327 -34.39 -10.72 6.44
C GLU A 327 -35.41 -9.61 6.82
N ASN A 328 -36.50 -9.43 6.05
CA ASN A 328 -37.56 -8.46 6.36
C ASN A 328 -38.97 -9.09 6.29
N LEU A 329 -39.19 -10.19 7.02
CA LEU A 329 -40.54 -10.69 7.28
C LEU A 329 -40.84 -10.55 8.79
N PRO A 330 -41.91 -9.85 9.20
CA PRO A 330 -42.34 -9.86 10.58
C PRO A 330 -42.88 -11.25 10.95
N GLU A 331 -42.41 -11.78 12.09
CA GLU A 331 -42.91 -13.02 12.69
C GLU A 331 -44.43 -12.95 12.90
N CYS A 332 -45.16 -13.89 12.30
CA CYS A 332 -46.51 -14.24 12.70
C CYS A 332 -46.57 -15.74 12.92
N GLY A 333 -46.81 -16.14 14.17
CA GLY A 333 -46.67 -17.51 14.64
C GLY A 333 -47.83 -18.43 14.24
N MET A 334 -47.50 -19.70 14.06
CA MET A 334 -48.37 -20.85 14.32
C MET A 334 -47.51 -22.04 14.79
N GLY A 335 -48.06 -22.82 15.72
CA GLY A 335 -47.37 -23.74 16.64
C GLY A 335 -46.81 -25.06 16.08
N PRO A 336 -46.34 -25.95 16.97
CA PRO A 336 -45.32 -26.94 16.66
C PRO A 336 -45.90 -28.35 16.55
N GLU A 337 -46.02 -28.92 15.34
CA GLU A 337 -46.08 -30.39 15.17
C GLU A 337 -45.50 -30.81 13.81
N HIS A 338 -44.86 -31.99 13.82
CA HIS A 338 -44.30 -32.72 12.67
C HIS A 338 -42.88 -32.36 12.19
N ARG A 339 -41.91 -32.84 12.97
CA ARG A 339 -40.64 -33.38 12.44
C ARG A 339 -40.90 -34.68 11.66
N ALA A 340 -40.10 -34.88 10.61
CA ALA A 340 -39.34 -36.10 10.28
C ALA A 340 -39.53 -36.67 8.85
N GLY A 341 -38.39 -37.04 8.26
CA GLY A 341 -38.24 -37.98 7.13
C GLY A 341 -38.57 -37.41 5.75
N SER A 342 -38.01 -37.88 4.65
CA SER A 342 -36.87 -38.75 4.39
C SER A 342 -36.60 -38.66 2.88
N PHE A 343 -35.35 -38.92 2.53
CA PHE A 343 -34.83 -39.21 1.20
C PHE A 343 -35.76 -40.09 0.33
N SER A 344 -35.97 -39.74 -0.94
CA SER A 344 -36.25 -40.75 -1.99
C SER A 344 -35.78 -40.31 -3.38
N THR A 345 -35.00 -41.23 -3.93
CA THR A 345 -34.34 -41.44 -5.22
C THR A 345 -35.25 -41.57 -6.46
N VAL A 346 -34.83 -40.91 -7.57
CA VAL A 346 -34.77 -41.25 -9.04
C VAL A 346 -35.94 -41.99 -9.75
N PRO A 347 -36.15 -41.93 -11.11
CA PRO A 347 -35.11 -41.93 -12.17
C PRO A 347 -35.36 -41.19 -13.52
N ASN A 348 -34.27 -41.19 -14.30
CA ASN A 348 -34.06 -40.86 -15.72
C ASN A 348 -35.14 -41.29 -16.72
N TYR A 349 -35.20 -40.55 -17.84
CA TYR A 349 -35.11 -41.12 -19.18
C TYR A 349 -34.24 -40.22 -20.10
N ASP A 350 -33.22 -40.84 -20.70
CA ASP A 350 -32.43 -40.33 -21.83
C ASP A 350 -33.27 -40.36 -23.12
N ASN A 351 -33.13 -39.35 -24.00
CA ASN A 351 -32.86 -39.59 -25.42
C ASN A 351 -32.39 -38.31 -26.15
N ASP A 352 -31.49 -38.54 -27.10
CA ASP A 352 -30.68 -37.57 -27.85
C ASP A 352 -31.40 -36.76 -28.95
N ASP A 353 -30.70 -35.67 -29.32
CA ASP A 353 -30.52 -35.06 -30.64
C ASP A 353 -31.59 -34.17 -31.34
N GLU A 354 -31.03 -33.10 -31.92
CA GLU A 354 -31.41 -32.41 -33.17
C GLU A 354 -32.45 -31.27 -33.15
N ALA A 355 -31.90 -30.04 -33.16
CA ALA A 355 -32.23 -28.93 -34.07
C ALA A 355 -33.63 -28.26 -34.10
N TRP A 356 -33.62 -27.10 -34.77
CA TRP A 356 -34.73 -26.25 -35.23
C TRP A 356 -35.02 -24.98 -34.41
N SER A 357 -34.29 -23.94 -34.83
CA SER A 357 -34.81 -22.67 -35.35
C SER A 357 -36.11 -22.09 -34.79
N VAL A 358 -35.95 -20.84 -34.35
CA VAL A 358 -36.91 -19.73 -34.31
C VAL A 358 -37.82 -19.71 -35.54
N ASP A 359 -39.13 -19.85 -35.33
CA ASP A 359 -40.20 -18.95 -35.78
C ASP A 359 -41.58 -19.59 -35.54
N ASP A 360 -42.60 -18.74 -35.41
CA ASP A 360 -44.04 -19.00 -35.27
C ASP A 360 -44.58 -19.42 -33.89
N ILE A 361 -45.30 -18.48 -33.26
CA ILE A 361 -46.75 -18.61 -32.98
C ILE A 361 -47.29 -17.19 -32.77
N GLY A 362 -48.04 -16.74 -33.78
CA GLY A 362 -49.00 -15.65 -33.65
C GLY A 362 -50.31 -16.14 -33.04
N GLU A 363 -51.06 -15.15 -32.54
CA GLU A 363 -52.50 -15.19 -32.27
C GLU A 363 -53.02 -16.14 -31.18
N LEU A 364 -53.31 -15.54 -30.02
CA LEU A 364 -54.47 -15.89 -29.20
C LEU A 364 -54.93 -14.65 -28.41
N GLN A 365 -55.94 -13.98 -28.95
CA GLN A 365 -56.78 -13.00 -28.25
C GLN A 365 -57.59 -13.73 -27.17
N VAL A 366 -57.61 -13.21 -25.95
CA VAL A 366 -58.66 -13.50 -24.97
C VAL A 366 -59.12 -12.19 -24.33
N GLU A 367 -60.40 -11.92 -24.53
CA GLU A 367 -61.17 -10.77 -24.10
C GLU A 367 -61.29 -10.67 -22.57
N LEU A 368 -61.22 -9.44 -22.05
CA LEU A 368 -61.63 -9.07 -20.70
C LEU A 368 -63.08 -8.55 -20.74
N PRO A 369 -63.95 -8.92 -19.78
CA PRO A 369 -65.20 -8.21 -19.55
C PRO A 369 -65.02 -7.03 -18.58
N GLU A 370 -65.55 -5.88 -18.99
CA GLU A 370 -65.72 -4.64 -18.23
C GLU A 370 -66.75 -4.78 -17.08
N MET A 371 -66.65 -3.94 -16.03
CA MET A 371 -67.56 -2.79 -15.75
C MET A 371 -67.62 -2.35 -14.28
N HIS A 372 -67.88 -1.04 -14.11
CA HIS A 372 -68.33 -0.26 -12.93
C HIS A 372 -67.24 0.40 -12.07
N THR A 373 -66.82 1.66 -12.31
CA THR A 373 -67.46 3.01 -12.27
C THR A 373 -67.82 3.56 -10.88
N ASN A 374 -67.38 4.83 -10.68
CA ASN A 374 -67.83 5.87 -9.73
C ASN A 374 -66.97 5.98 -8.44
N SER A 375 -66.46 7.14 -8.03
CA SER A 375 -67.14 8.44 -7.98
C SER A 375 -66.17 9.61 -7.69
N CYS A 376 -66.57 10.80 -8.18
CA CYS A 376 -66.28 12.22 -7.79
C CYS A 376 -64.84 12.78 -7.85
N ASP A 377 -64.47 13.72 -8.75
CA ASP A 377 -64.90 15.15 -8.95
C ASP A 377 -64.46 16.06 -7.78
N ASN A 378 -63.81 17.23 -7.86
CA ASN A 378 -63.36 18.21 -8.88
C ASN A 378 -62.13 18.93 -8.23
N ILE A 379 -61.10 19.44 -8.91
CA ILE A 379 -61.16 20.68 -9.68
C ILE A 379 -59.91 20.85 -10.56
N SER A 380 -60.17 21.27 -11.79
CA SER A 380 -59.27 21.74 -12.85
C SER A 380 -58.78 23.16 -12.57
N GLN A 381 -57.63 23.57 -13.11
CA GLN A 381 -57.59 24.66 -14.13
C GLN A 381 -56.17 25.11 -14.55
N PHE A 382 -55.98 25.15 -15.90
CA PHE A 382 -55.00 25.87 -16.74
C PHE A 382 -53.55 25.33 -16.80
N SER A 383 -52.90 25.11 -17.95
CA SER A 383 -53.23 25.20 -19.39
C SER A 383 -52.17 24.38 -20.14
N VAL A 384 -52.54 23.38 -20.95
CA VAL A 384 -52.55 23.39 -22.44
C VAL A 384 -51.51 24.28 -23.12
N ASP A 385 -50.57 23.65 -23.82
CA ASP A 385 -50.38 23.88 -25.27
C ASP A 385 -49.64 22.69 -25.94
N SER A 386 -50.48 21.84 -26.54
CA SER A 386 -50.42 21.16 -27.84
C SER A 386 -49.09 20.66 -28.45
N ILE A 387 -49.03 19.32 -28.49
CA ILE A 387 -48.73 18.43 -29.62
C ILE A 387 -48.75 19.01 -31.06
N THR A 388 -47.71 18.67 -31.83
CA THR A 388 -47.75 18.15 -33.22
C THR A 388 -46.55 17.18 -33.31
N SER A 389 -46.52 15.99 -33.90
CA SER A 389 -47.26 15.36 -34.98
C SER A 389 -47.19 13.83 -34.83
N GLN A 390 -48.08 13.14 -35.53
CA GLN A 390 -48.26 11.69 -35.61
C GLN A 390 -46.97 10.93 -35.98
N GLU A 391 -46.64 9.89 -35.21
CA GLU A 391 -46.14 8.62 -35.74
C GLU A 391 -46.31 7.51 -34.68
N SER A 392 -46.87 6.39 -35.12
CA SER A 392 -47.14 5.15 -34.39
C SER A 392 -45.97 4.66 -33.55
N ARG A 393 -46.14 4.47 -32.23
CA ARG A 393 -45.28 3.59 -31.43
C ARG A 393 -46.08 2.87 -30.34
N GLU A 394 -45.91 1.55 -30.33
CA GLU A 394 -46.38 0.60 -29.32
C GLU A 394 -46.06 1.07 -27.89
N PRO A 395 -46.83 0.67 -26.87
CA PRO A 395 -46.47 0.95 -25.48
C PRO A 395 -45.13 0.29 -25.18
N VAL A 396 -44.10 1.11 -24.97
CA VAL A 396 -42.76 0.64 -24.60
C VAL A 396 -42.85 -0.01 -23.22
N PHE A 397 -42.86 -1.35 -23.18
CA PHE A 397 -42.63 -2.11 -21.96
C PHE A 397 -41.19 -1.89 -21.52
N ILE A 398 -40.95 -0.90 -20.66
CA ILE A 398 -39.66 -0.74 -20.02
C ILE A 398 -39.60 -1.76 -18.88
N ALA A 399 -38.80 -2.82 -19.06
CA ALA A 399 -38.54 -3.77 -17.99
C ALA A 399 -38.01 -3.01 -16.75
N ALA A 400 -38.45 -3.38 -15.55
CA ALA A 400 -38.00 -2.73 -14.31
C ALA A 400 -36.46 -2.72 -14.18
N GLY A 401 -35.77 -3.67 -14.81
CA GLY A 401 -34.31 -3.70 -14.92
C GLY A 401 -33.71 -2.56 -15.75
N ASP A 402 -34.37 -2.12 -16.82
CA ASP A 402 -33.95 -0.99 -17.65
C ASP A 402 -34.24 0.34 -16.96
N ILE A 403 -35.33 0.44 -16.21
CA ILE A 403 -35.60 1.58 -15.33
C ILE A 403 -34.51 1.67 -14.26
N ARG A 404 -34.14 0.55 -13.65
CA ARG A 404 -33.07 0.49 -12.64
C ARG A 404 -31.70 0.81 -13.21
N ARG A 405 -31.39 0.34 -14.43
CA ARG A 405 -30.16 0.70 -15.15
C ARG A 405 -30.13 2.18 -15.47
N ARG A 406 -31.22 2.75 -16.00
CA ARG A 406 -31.31 4.19 -16.30
C ARG A 406 -31.27 5.07 -15.06
N LEU A 407 -31.90 4.65 -13.94
CA LEU A 407 -31.82 5.36 -12.66
C LEU A 407 -30.45 5.22 -12.01
N SER A 408 -29.78 4.06 -12.08
CA SER A 408 -28.38 3.93 -11.63
C SER A 408 -27.42 4.70 -12.53
N GLU A 409 -27.67 4.76 -13.83
CA GLU A 409 -26.93 5.61 -14.76
C GLU A 409 -27.18 7.09 -14.43
N GLN A 410 -28.41 7.51 -14.16
CA GLN A 410 -28.74 8.90 -13.76
C GLN A 410 -28.23 9.27 -12.36
N LEU A 411 -28.24 8.35 -11.39
CA LEU A 411 -27.66 8.54 -10.05
C LEU A 411 -26.12 8.49 -10.05
N ALA A 412 -25.51 7.83 -11.05
CA ALA A 412 -24.08 7.93 -11.32
C ALA A 412 -23.68 9.28 -11.97
N HIS A 413 -24.66 10.10 -12.37
CA HIS A 413 -24.47 11.50 -12.73
C HIS A 413 -24.77 12.41 -11.52
N THR A 414 -24.18 12.14 -10.35
CA THR A 414 -23.88 13.23 -9.42
C THR A 414 -22.92 14.18 -10.15
N PRO A 415 -23.11 15.51 -10.11
CA PRO A 415 -22.36 16.42 -10.96
C PRO A 415 -20.94 16.59 -10.42
N THR A 416 -20.06 15.64 -10.69
CA THR A 416 -18.65 16.00 -10.83
C THR A 416 -18.57 16.92 -12.04
N ALA A 417 -18.19 18.18 -11.87
CA ALA A 417 -18.08 19.16 -12.97
C ALA A 417 -17.09 18.74 -14.09
N PHE A 418 -16.35 17.65 -13.90
CA PHE A 418 -15.47 17.05 -14.91
C PHE A 418 -16.27 16.15 -15.84
N ARG A 419 -16.40 16.55 -17.12
CA ARG A 419 -16.92 15.66 -18.16
C ARG A 419 -15.94 14.52 -18.40
N ARG A 420 -16.45 13.34 -18.76
CA ARG A 420 -15.63 12.18 -19.12
C ARG A 420 -14.80 12.52 -20.36
N ASP A 421 -13.52 12.84 -20.16
CA ASP A 421 -12.55 13.01 -21.25
C ASP A 421 -12.14 11.61 -21.76
N PRO A 422 -12.47 11.25 -23.01
CA PRO A 422 -12.07 9.96 -23.59
C PRO A 422 -10.55 9.75 -23.58
N GLU A 423 -9.76 10.84 -23.65
CA GLU A 423 -8.29 10.79 -23.65
C GLU A 423 -7.69 10.66 -22.25
N ASP A 424 -8.46 10.98 -21.19
CA ASP A 424 -7.99 10.90 -19.81
C ASP A 424 -9.04 10.36 -18.82
N PRO A 425 -9.35 9.06 -18.89
CA PRO A 425 -10.22 8.41 -17.90
C PRO A 425 -9.66 8.43 -16.46
N SER A 426 -8.35 8.60 -16.28
CA SER A 426 -7.75 8.60 -14.93
C SER A 426 -8.09 9.86 -14.14
N ALA A 427 -8.23 11.02 -14.80
CA ALA A 427 -8.62 12.26 -14.13
C ALA A 427 -10.01 12.16 -13.48
N VAL A 428 -10.97 11.56 -14.18
CA VAL A 428 -12.32 11.33 -13.64
C VAL A 428 -12.27 10.35 -12.47
N ALA A 429 -11.49 9.28 -12.60
CA ALA A 429 -11.33 8.29 -11.54
C ALA A 429 -10.72 8.89 -10.26
N LEU A 430 -9.84 9.88 -10.38
CA LEU A 430 -9.20 10.58 -9.26
C LEU A 430 -10.02 11.75 -8.70
N LYS A 431 -10.85 12.42 -9.52
CA LYS A 431 -11.74 13.51 -9.06
C LYS A 431 -12.98 13.00 -8.32
N GLU A 432 -13.47 11.78 -8.63
CA GLU A 432 -14.58 11.17 -7.88
C GLU A 432 -14.29 11.25 -6.37
N PRO A 433 -15.20 11.81 -5.56
CA PRO A 433 -15.03 11.83 -4.11
C PRO A 433 -14.76 10.43 -3.58
N TRP A 434 -13.69 10.28 -2.80
CA TRP A 434 -13.24 8.96 -2.35
C TRP A 434 -14.35 8.16 -1.64
N GLN A 435 -15.16 8.82 -0.83
CA GLN A 435 -16.25 8.21 -0.07
C GLN A 435 -17.32 7.61 -1.00
N GLU A 436 -17.62 8.25 -2.12
CA GLU A 436 -18.60 7.75 -3.10
C GLU A 436 -18.07 6.52 -3.83
N LYS A 437 -16.81 6.57 -4.25
CA LYS A 437 -16.12 5.43 -4.87
C LYS A 437 -16.11 4.23 -3.94
N VAL A 438 -15.75 4.43 -2.67
CA VAL A 438 -15.76 3.38 -1.64
C VAL A 438 -17.15 2.78 -1.51
N ARG A 439 -18.20 3.61 -1.40
CA ARG A 439 -19.60 3.14 -1.29
C ARG A 439 -20.00 2.28 -2.49
N ARG A 440 -19.78 2.77 -3.71
CA ARG A 440 -20.13 2.08 -4.95
C ARG A 440 -19.43 0.73 -5.10
N ILE A 441 -18.13 0.68 -4.79
CA ILE A 441 -17.36 -0.57 -4.83
C ILE A 441 -17.81 -1.52 -3.72
N ARG A 442 -18.10 -1.00 -2.52
CA ARG A 442 -18.60 -1.80 -1.39
C ARG A 442 -19.92 -2.49 -1.73
N GLU A 443 -20.86 -1.76 -2.33
CA GLU A 443 -22.19 -2.28 -2.71
C GLU A 443 -22.13 -3.36 -3.79
N ALA A 444 -21.15 -3.29 -4.69
CA ALA A 444 -20.91 -4.28 -5.73
C ALA A 444 -20.01 -5.45 -5.28
N SER A 445 -19.42 -5.38 -4.09
CA SER A 445 -18.44 -6.35 -3.62
C SER A 445 -19.09 -7.55 -2.92
N PRO A 446 -18.62 -8.79 -3.18
CA PRO A 446 -18.96 -9.96 -2.37
C PRO A 446 -18.57 -9.82 -0.89
N TYR A 447 -17.51 -9.07 -0.59
CA TYR A 447 -16.97 -8.88 0.77
C TYR A 447 -17.46 -7.60 1.43
N GLY A 448 -18.14 -6.71 0.69
CA GLY A 448 -18.49 -5.36 1.17
C GLY A 448 -19.43 -5.32 2.38
N HIS A 449 -20.17 -6.40 2.64
CA HIS A 449 -21.04 -6.52 3.82
C HIS A 449 -20.25 -6.74 5.13
N LEU A 450 -18.98 -7.15 5.05
CA LEU A 450 -18.16 -7.41 6.22
C LEU A 450 -17.74 -6.09 6.91
N PRO A 451 -17.72 -6.04 8.25
CA PRO A 451 -17.33 -4.84 8.99
C PRO A 451 -15.82 -4.53 8.88
N SER A 452 -14.98 -5.55 8.73
CA SER A 452 -13.53 -5.41 8.50
C SER A 452 -13.16 -5.06 7.06
N TRP A 453 -14.14 -4.92 6.17
CA TRP A 453 -13.89 -4.58 4.78
C TRP A 453 -13.39 -3.14 4.64
N ARG A 454 -12.28 -2.99 3.93
CA ARG A 454 -11.72 -1.70 3.56
C ARG A 454 -11.28 -1.70 2.10
N LEU A 455 -11.29 -0.51 1.50
CA LEU A 455 -10.77 -0.28 0.16
C LEU A 455 -9.45 0.49 0.26
N LEU A 456 -8.43 -0.02 -0.41
CA LEU A 456 -7.13 0.63 -0.57
C LEU A 456 -6.89 0.98 -2.04
N SER A 457 -5.93 1.84 -2.29
CA SER A 457 -5.50 2.25 -3.62
C SER A 457 -3.98 2.26 -3.68
N VAL A 458 -3.43 1.91 -4.83
CA VAL A 458 -1.98 1.91 -5.05
C VAL A 458 -1.67 2.19 -6.51
N ILE A 459 -0.66 3.02 -6.75
CA ILE A 459 -0.05 3.20 -8.06
C ILE A 459 1.11 2.23 -8.17
N VAL A 460 1.10 1.40 -9.19
CA VAL A 460 2.20 0.48 -9.50
C VAL A 460 3.07 1.11 -10.59
N LYS A 461 4.34 1.37 -10.27
CA LYS A 461 5.34 1.88 -11.22
C LYS A 461 6.29 0.74 -11.63
N CYS A 462 6.36 0.46 -12.93
CA CYS A 462 7.21 -0.57 -13.50
C CYS A 462 8.24 0.07 -14.45
N GLY A 463 9.52 -0.08 -14.13
CA GLY A 463 10.62 0.48 -14.90
C GLY A 463 11.13 1.85 -14.43
N ASP A 464 10.70 2.30 -13.25
CA ASP A 464 11.10 3.56 -12.62
C ASP A 464 11.79 3.28 -11.28
N ASP A 465 12.89 3.99 -10.99
CA ASP A 465 13.60 3.90 -9.71
C ASP A 465 12.93 4.81 -8.68
N LEU A 466 12.35 4.23 -7.63
CA LEU A 466 11.67 4.98 -6.58
C LEU A 466 12.55 5.26 -5.35
N ARG A 467 13.85 4.93 -5.38
CA ARG A 467 14.76 5.18 -4.25
C ARG A 467 14.95 6.67 -3.97
N GLN A 468 15.00 7.50 -5.01
CA GLN A 468 15.03 8.95 -4.88
C GLN A 468 13.69 9.51 -4.36
N GLU A 469 12.56 8.98 -4.84
CA GLU A 469 11.25 9.35 -4.31
C GLU A 469 11.09 8.96 -2.84
N LEU A 470 11.62 7.80 -2.42
CA LEU A 470 11.65 7.35 -1.03
C LEU A 470 12.48 8.31 -0.16
N LEU A 471 13.64 8.76 -0.64
CA LEU A 471 14.46 9.76 0.05
C LEU A 471 13.69 11.08 0.23
N ALA A 472 13.04 11.56 -0.83
CA ALA A 472 12.19 12.75 -0.77
C ALA A 472 11.05 12.58 0.25
N PHE A 473 10.40 11.42 0.28
CA PHE A 473 9.38 11.08 1.28
C PHE A 473 9.93 11.20 2.72
N GLN A 474 11.11 10.65 2.99
CA GLN A 474 11.70 10.75 4.33
C GLN A 474 11.99 12.20 4.73
N VAL A 475 12.56 13.00 3.82
CA VAL A 475 12.81 14.42 4.09
C VAL A 475 11.51 15.21 4.29
N LEU A 476 10.49 14.97 3.46
CA LEU A 476 9.16 15.56 3.61
C LEU A 476 8.56 15.22 4.97
N LYS A 477 8.64 13.97 5.40
CA LYS A 477 8.12 13.54 6.70
C LYS A 477 8.88 14.19 7.86
N GLN A 478 10.20 14.30 7.74
CA GLN A 478 11.04 14.99 8.73
C GLN A 478 10.69 16.47 8.85
N LEU A 479 10.53 17.18 7.73
CA LEU A 479 10.12 18.59 7.71
C LEU A 479 8.72 18.78 8.28
N GLN A 480 7.78 17.87 7.98
CA GLN A 480 6.44 17.88 8.55
C GLN A 480 6.50 17.82 10.08
N TRP A 481 7.25 16.88 10.65
CA TRP A 481 7.42 16.77 12.10
C TRP A 481 8.09 18.00 12.71
N ILE A 482 9.09 18.58 12.05
CA ILE A 482 9.76 19.80 12.51
C ILE A 482 8.77 20.97 12.60
N TRP A 483 7.96 21.17 11.55
CA TRP A 483 6.98 22.26 11.53
C TRP A 483 5.83 22.04 12.53
N GLU A 484 5.40 20.79 12.74
CA GLU A 484 4.45 20.45 13.80
C GLU A 484 5.03 20.74 15.20
N GLN A 485 6.29 20.36 15.46
CA GLN A 485 6.98 20.62 16.73
C GLN A 485 7.16 22.10 17.02
N GLU A 486 7.57 22.89 16.03
CA GLU A 486 7.75 24.35 16.14
C GLU A 486 6.43 25.13 15.98
N ARG A 487 5.29 24.44 15.82
CA ARG A 487 3.94 25.01 15.65
C ARG A 487 3.84 25.98 14.47
N VAL A 488 4.59 25.74 13.41
CA VAL A 488 4.49 26.50 12.16
C VAL A 488 3.35 25.90 11.33
N PRO A 489 2.32 26.67 10.96
CA PRO A 489 1.12 26.14 10.29
C PRO A 489 1.37 25.97 8.78
N LEU A 490 2.51 25.37 8.42
CA LEU A 490 2.79 24.89 7.08
C LEU A 490 2.10 23.55 6.87
N TRP A 491 1.74 23.28 5.62
CA TRP A 491 1.07 22.04 5.26
C TRP A 491 1.83 21.38 4.12
N ILE A 492 2.10 20.09 4.28
CA ILE A 492 2.61 19.21 3.23
C ILE A 492 1.98 17.83 3.43
N ARG A 493 1.86 17.07 2.34
CA ARG A 493 1.32 15.70 2.37
C ARG A 493 2.35 14.71 1.84
N PRO A 494 3.20 14.14 2.71
CA PRO A 494 4.04 13.00 2.36
C PRO A 494 3.14 11.81 2.03
N TYR A 495 3.37 11.16 0.89
CA TYR A 495 2.66 9.96 0.45
C TYR A 495 3.61 8.76 0.46
N LYS A 496 3.14 7.59 0.91
CA LYS A 496 4.02 6.44 1.13
C LYS A 496 4.61 5.92 -0.18
N ILE A 497 5.90 5.59 -0.13
CA ILE A 497 6.67 4.97 -1.22
C ILE A 497 7.12 3.59 -0.77
N LEU A 498 6.90 2.59 -1.62
CA LEU A 498 7.42 1.25 -1.45
C LEU A 498 8.39 0.93 -2.59
N VAL A 499 9.68 0.80 -2.26
CA VAL A 499 10.71 0.36 -3.21
C VAL A 499 10.69 -1.15 -3.28
N ILE A 500 10.50 -1.72 -4.47
CA ILE A 500 10.42 -3.18 -4.69
C ILE A 500 11.70 -3.70 -5.33
N SER A 501 12.25 -2.94 -6.27
CA SER A 501 13.57 -3.16 -6.89
C SER A 501 14.20 -1.82 -7.27
N ALA A 502 15.40 -1.83 -7.84
CA ALA A 502 16.02 -0.63 -8.38
C ALA A 502 15.28 -0.02 -9.60
N ASP A 503 14.30 -0.73 -10.17
CA ASP A 503 13.53 -0.31 -11.34
C ASP A 503 12.01 -0.49 -11.14
N SER A 504 11.53 -0.71 -9.93
CA SER A 504 10.10 -0.83 -9.68
C SER A 504 9.71 -0.50 -8.25
N GLY A 505 8.45 -0.09 -8.10
CA GLY A 505 7.89 0.19 -6.79
C GLY A 505 6.42 0.52 -6.84
N MET A 506 5.88 0.85 -5.67
CA MET A 506 4.49 1.23 -5.47
C MET A 506 4.41 2.56 -4.74
N ILE A 507 3.38 3.33 -5.06
CA ILE A 507 3.14 4.65 -4.50
C ILE A 507 1.71 4.71 -3.99
N GLU A 508 1.51 5.24 -2.79
CA GLU A 508 0.20 5.63 -2.29
C GLU A 508 -0.33 6.84 -3.07
N PRO A 509 -1.44 6.72 -3.82
CA PRO A 509 -1.99 7.84 -4.56
C PRO A 509 -2.61 8.87 -3.61
N VAL A 510 -2.49 10.14 -3.98
CA VAL A 510 -3.26 11.22 -3.36
C VAL A 510 -4.69 11.17 -3.92
N LEU A 511 -5.63 10.78 -3.07
CA LEU A 511 -7.04 10.64 -3.42
C LEU A 511 -7.75 12.00 -3.43
N SER A 512 -8.77 12.12 -4.29
CA SER A 512 -9.58 13.35 -4.45
C SER A 512 -8.74 14.59 -4.77
N ALA A 513 -7.68 14.40 -5.55
CA ALA A 513 -6.81 15.45 -6.04
C ALA A 513 -6.53 15.29 -7.54
N VAL A 514 -6.43 16.41 -8.25
CA VAL A 514 -6.26 16.46 -9.71
C VAL A 514 -5.11 17.39 -10.05
N SER A 515 -4.35 17.10 -11.12
CA SER A 515 -3.25 17.97 -11.54
C SER A 515 -3.77 19.33 -12.01
N LEU A 516 -3.00 20.39 -11.76
CA LEU A 516 -3.32 21.73 -12.24
C LEU A 516 -3.41 21.78 -13.77
N HIS A 517 -2.62 20.97 -14.48
CA HIS A 517 -2.70 20.81 -15.92
C HIS A 517 -4.10 20.34 -16.34
N GLN A 518 -4.63 19.33 -15.67
CA GLN A 518 -5.93 18.77 -16.01
C GLN A 518 -7.08 19.70 -15.63
N ILE A 519 -6.96 20.42 -14.50
CA ILE A 519 -7.92 21.47 -14.13
C ILE A 519 -8.00 22.54 -15.22
N LYS A 520 -6.86 23.00 -15.74
CA LYS A 520 -6.84 23.97 -16.85
C LYS A 520 -7.40 23.39 -18.14
N LYS A 521 -7.01 22.16 -18.52
CA LYS A 521 -7.51 21.49 -19.73
C LYS A 521 -9.04 21.36 -19.71
N GLN A 522 -9.62 21.02 -18.57
CA GLN A 522 -11.05 20.73 -18.48
C GLN A 522 -11.93 21.94 -18.18
N SER A 523 -11.51 22.81 -17.26
CA SER A 523 -12.29 23.99 -16.89
C SER A 523 -12.12 25.14 -17.88
N GLN A 524 -10.94 25.25 -18.54
CA GLN A 524 -10.53 26.42 -19.32
C GLN A 524 -10.58 27.74 -18.52
N LEU A 525 -10.54 27.66 -17.19
CA LEU A 525 -10.55 28.79 -16.27
C LEU A 525 -9.16 29.10 -15.72
N SER A 526 -8.97 30.32 -15.21
CA SER A 526 -7.83 30.61 -14.34
C SER A 526 -7.97 29.89 -13.00
N LEU A 527 -6.86 29.67 -12.29
CA LEU A 527 -6.87 28.96 -11.01
C LEU A 527 -7.77 29.65 -9.96
N LEU A 528 -7.73 30.98 -9.89
CA LEU A 528 -8.59 31.77 -9.01
C LEU A 528 -10.08 31.61 -9.37
N GLN A 529 -10.42 31.63 -10.67
CA GLN A 529 -11.79 31.44 -11.11
C GLN A 529 -12.29 30.03 -10.79
N TYR A 530 -11.45 29.02 -10.99
CA TYR A 530 -11.76 27.63 -10.62
C TYR A 530 -12.04 27.50 -9.12
N LEU A 531 -11.18 28.07 -8.27
CA LEU A 531 -11.39 28.04 -6.81
C LEU A 531 -12.68 28.77 -6.41
N ARG A 532 -13.03 29.88 -7.07
CA ARG A 532 -14.31 30.56 -6.83
C ARG A 532 -15.52 29.74 -7.29
N GLN A 533 -15.38 29.00 -8.38
CA GLN A 533 -16.45 28.14 -8.88
C GLN A 533 -16.71 26.96 -7.92
N GLU A 534 -15.65 26.31 -7.45
CA GLU A 534 -15.76 25.12 -6.58
C GLU A 534 -16.07 25.48 -5.12
N HIS A 535 -15.50 26.57 -4.59
CA HIS A 535 -15.64 26.94 -3.18
C HIS A 535 -16.58 28.11 -2.91
N GLY A 536 -17.11 28.77 -3.93
CA GLY A 536 -18.01 29.91 -3.82
C GLY A 536 -17.30 31.27 -3.91
N PRO A 537 -18.05 32.38 -3.71
CA PRO A 537 -17.52 33.73 -3.89
C PRO A 537 -16.41 34.07 -2.88
N SER A 538 -15.60 35.08 -3.18
CA SER A 538 -14.38 35.43 -2.42
C SER A 538 -14.60 35.74 -0.92
N ASN A 539 -15.83 36.08 -0.53
CA ASN A 539 -16.23 36.39 0.85
C ASN A 539 -16.83 35.18 1.60
N SER A 540 -16.99 34.04 0.92
CA SER A 540 -17.50 32.82 1.54
C SER A 540 -16.46 32.17 2.45
N GLU A 541 -16.90 31.55 3.55
CA GLU A 541 -16.02 30.82 4.46
C GLU A 541 -15.28 29.69 3.75
N SER A 542 -15.96 28.98 2.84
CA SER A 542 -15.37 27.90 2.04
C SER A 542 -14.22 28.40 1.18
N PHE A 543 -14.40 29.51 0.44
CA PHE A 543 -13.32 30.10 -0.36
C PHE A 543 -12.17 30.59 0.51
N LEU A 544 -12.44 31.29 1.62
CA LEU A 544 -11.40 31.78 2.52
C LEU A 544 -10.60 30.64 3.16
N CYS A 545 -11.26 29.53 3.50
CA CYS A 545 -10.62 28.32 4.00
C CYS A 545 -9.73 27.69 2.92
N ALA A 546 -10.25 27.51 1.70
CA ALA A 546 -9.50 26.96 0.57
C ALA A 546 -8.30 27.83 0.19
N GLN A 547 -8.47 29.17 0.17
CA GLN A 547 -7.39 30.13 -0.06
C GLN A 547 -6.30 30.02 1.01
N ARG A 548 -6.67 29.89 2.29
CA ARG A 548 -5.72 29.70 3.38
C ARG A 548 -4.97 28.38 3.25
N ASN A 549 -5.67 27.30 2.91
CA ASN A 549 -5.08 25.98 2.66
C ASN A 549 -4.11 25.99 1.48
N PHE A 550 -4.48 26.70 0.41
CA PHE A 550 -3.61 26.96 -0.74
C PHE A 550 -2.33 27.68 -0.32
N VAL A 551 -2.44 28.75 0.49
CA VAL A 551 -1.26 29.51 0.96
C VAL A 551 -0.36 28.65 1.85
N ARG A 552 -0.92 27.90 2.80
CA ARG A 552 -0.16 27.04 3.73
C ARG A 552 0.59 25.93 3.00
N SER A 553 -0.08 25.29 2.06
CA SER A 553 0.51 24.24 1.21
C SER A 553 1.53 24.80 0.23
N CYS A 554 1.25 25.95 -0.39
CA CYS A 554 2.17 26.63 -1.27
C CYS A 554 3.46 27.03 -0.54
N ALA A 555 3.36 27.64 0.64
CA ALA A 555 4.54 27.99 1.43
C ALA A 555 5.36 26.74 1.82
N GLY A 556 4.68 25.64 2.18
CA GLY A 556 5.32 24.38 2.58
C GLY A 556 6.10 23.77 1.42
N TYR A 557 5.45 23.59 0.27
CA TYR A 557 6.10 23.02 -0.91
C TYR A 557 7.13 23.98 -1.56
N SER A 558 6.98 25.30 -1.43
CA SER A 558 8.03 26.25 -1.82
C SER A 558 9.33 26.01 -1.05
N LEU A 559 9.24 25.81 0.28
CA LEU A 559 10.40 25.49 1.12
C LEU A 559 10.98 24.11 0.78
N VAL A 560 10.13 23.10 0.60
CA VAL A 560 10.56 21.75 0.18
C VAL A 560 11.35 21.83 -1.13
N CYS A 561 10.79 22.48 -2.16
CA CYS A 561 11.45 22.63 -3.46
C CYS A 561 12.79 23.37 -3.33
N TYR A 562 12.86 24.41 -2.51
CA TYR A 562 14.09 25.13 -2.23
C TYR A 562 15.15 24.27 -1.53
N LEU A 563 14.78 23.54 -0.47
CA LEU A 563 15.73 22.75 0.33
C LEU A 563 16.22 21.50 -0.42
N LEU A 564 15.32 20.79 -1.10
CA LEU A 564 15.64 19.57 -1.86
C LEU A 564 16.13 19.85 -3.29
N GLN A 565 16.12 21.12 -3.74
CA GLN A 565 16.45 21.51 -5.11
C GLN A 565 15.68 20.65 -6.13
N VAL A 566 14.35 20.54 -5.92
CA VAL A 566 13.48 19.74 -6.78
C VAL A 566 13.45 20.36 -8.18
N LYS A 567 13.61 19.53 -9.21
CA LYS A 567 13.60 19.96 -10.62
C LYS A 567 12.34 19.44 -11.33
N ASP A 568 12.16 19.83 -12.59
CA ASP A 568 11.03 19.40 -13.43
C ASP A 568 9.67 19.72 -12.78
N ARG A 569 9.50 20.98 -12.34
CA ARG A 569 8.27 21.45 -11.69
C ARG A 569 7.35 22.11 -12.72
N HIS A 570 6.37 21.34 -13.19
CA HIS A 570 5.32 21.80 -14.10
C HIS A 570 3.92 21.49 -13.55
N ASN A 571 2.87 22.06 -14.16
CA ASN A 571 1.46 21.92 -13.73
C ASN A 571 0.95 20.46 -13.70
N GLY A 572 1.68 19.52 -14.29
CA GLY A 572 1.35 18.09 -14.23
C GLY A 572 1.81 17.43 -12.93
N ASN A 573 2.85 17.98 -12.28
CA ASN A 573 3.45 17.47 -11.04
C ASN A 573 2.92 18.18 -9.79
N ILE A 574 1.96 19.09 -9.96
CA ILE A 574 1.29 19.81 -8.88
C ILE A 574 -0.19 19.44 -8.92
N LEU A 575 -0.64 18.74 -7.89
CA LEU A 575 -2.05 18.41 -7.67
C LEU A 575 -2.73 19.50 -6.84
N LEU A 576 -4.03 19.65 -7.01
CA LEU A 576 -4.92 20.42 -6.15
C LEU A 576 -5.96 19.47 -5.57
N ASP A 577 -6.09 19.41 -4.25
CA ASP A 577 -7.12 18.62 -3.58
C ASP A 577 -8.45 19.37 -3.44
N ALA A 578 -9.49 18.66 -3.01
CA ALA A 578 -10.83 19.22 -2.81
C ALA A 578 -10.93 20.25 -1.67
N GLU A 579 -9.89 20.42 -0.85
CA GLU A 579 -9.84 21.40 0.25
C GLU A 579 -9.02 22.66 -0.13
N GLY A 580 -8.46 22.70 -1.34
CA GLY A 580 -7.68 23.82 -1.85
C GLY A 580 -6.18 23.72 -1.58
N HIS A 581 -5.65 22.60 -1.08
CA HIS A 581 -4.21 22.42 -0.91
C HIS A 581 -3.54 22.05 -2.23
N ILE A 582 -2.35 22.60 -2.47
CA ILE A 582 -1.46 22.09 -3.51
C ILE A 582 -0.58 20.96 -2.96
N ILE A 583 -0.37 19.93 -3.78
CA ILE A 583 0.42 18.75 -3.41
C ILE A 583 1.39 18.46 -4.54
N HIS A 584 2.69 18.55 -4.25
CA HIS A 584 3.73 18.21 -5.23
C HIS A 584 3.94 16.69 -5.25
N ILE A 585 4.00 16.13 -6.45
CA ILE A 585 4.28 14.72 -6.71
C ILE A 585 5.47 14.57 -7.66
N ASP A 586 5.93 13.33 -7.84
CA ASP A 586 7.03 12.98 -8.75
C ASP A 586 8.35 13.67 -8.36
N PHE A 587 8.99 13.20 -7.29
CA PHE A 587 10.28 13.72 -6.81
C PHE A 587 11.48 12.98 -7.46
N GLY A 588 11.34 12.50 -8.70
CA GLY A 588 12.39 11.76 -9.42
C GLY A 588 13.63 12.59 -9.81
N PHE A 589 13.60 13.91 -9.62
CA PHE A 589 14.76 14.79 -9.86
C PHE A 589 14.92 15.76 -8.68
N ILE A 590 15.83 15.42 -7.76
CA ILE A 590 16.17 16.23 -6.59
C ILE A 590 17.69 16.40 -6.48
N LEU A 591 18.14 17.43 -5.77
CA LEU A 591 19.56 17.72 -5.49
C LEU A 591 20.40 17.82 -6.79
N SER A 592 21.43 16.99 -6.92
CA SER A 592 22.33 16.95 -8.08
C SER A 592 21.71 16.32 -9.31
N SER A 593 20.69 15.46 -9.16
CA SER A 593 20.02 14.79 -10.27
C SER A 593 19.34 15.81 -11.18
N SER A 594 19.55 15.73 -12.49
CA SER A 594 18.93 16.61 -13.48
C SER A 594 18.33 15.79 -14.60
N PRO A 595 17.15 16.15 -15.13
CA PRO A 595 16.69 15.59 -16.39
C PRO A 595 17.74 15.91 -17.46
N ARG A 596 18.25 14.89 -18.15
CA ARG A 596 19.29 15.06 -19.18
C ARG A 596 18.76 16.01 -20.26
N ASN A 597 19.61 16.97 -20.70
CA ASN A 597 19.41 17.95 -21.78
C ASN A 597 18.60 19.24 -21.51
N LEU A 598 18.24 19.58 -20.26
CA LEU A 598 17.62 20.87 -19.95
C LEU A 598 18.52 21.72 -19.06
N GLY A 599 19.54 22.34 -19.65
CA GLY A 599 20.39 23.36 -19.00
C GLY A 599 19.70 24.72 -18.77
N PHE A 600 18.37 24.73 -18.61
CA PHE A 600 17.57 25.96 -18.64
C PHE A 600 16.71 26.24 -17.39
N GLU A 601 16.48 25.26 -16.51
CA GLU A 601 15.68 25.50 -15.30
C GLU A 601 16.57 25.71 -14.07
N THR A 602 16.87 26.99 -13.81
CA THR A 602 17.62 27.43 -12.61
C THR A 602 16.74 27.57 -11.37
N SER A 603 15.41 27.53 -11.50
CA SER A 603 14.46 27.81 -10.41
C SER A 603 13.79 26.52 -9.92
N ALA A 604 14.12 26.10 -8.68
CA ALA A 604 13.58 24.88 -8.06
C ALA A 604 12.05 24.92 -7.80
N PHE A 605 11.46 26.13 -7.75
CA PHE A 605 10.02 26.34 -7.72
C PHE A 605 9.67 27.64 -8.45
N LYS A 606 8.61 27.62 -9.26
CA LYS A 606 8.15 28.79 -10.02
C LYS A 606 6.83 29.29 -9.44
N LEU A 607 6.91 30.38 -8.66
CA LEU A 607 5.72 31.09 -8.21
C LEU A 607 5.13 31.86 -9.40
N THR A 608 4.00 31.39 -9.91
CA THR A 608 3.34 31.99 -11.08
C THR A 608 2.46 33.15 -10.67
N THR A 609 2.13 34.03 -11.62
CA THR A 609 1.17 35.12 -11.40
C THR A 609 -0.20 34.58 -10.96
N GLU A 610 -0.64 33.45 -11.52
CA GLU A 610 -1.90 32.81 -11.09
C GLU A 610 -1.89 32.40 -9.62
N PHE A 611 -0.76 31.95 -9.08
CA PHE A 611 -0.67 31.60 -7.66
C PHE A 611 -0.77 32.86 -6.81
N VAL A 612 -0.13 33.94 -7.24
CA VAL A 612 -0.21 35.25 -6.57
C VAL A 612 -1.64 35.81 -6.63
N ASP A 613 -2.34 35.64 -7.74
CA ASP A 613 -3.75 36.05 -7.89
C ASP A 613 -4.65 35.30 -6.91
N VAL A 614 -4.43 33.99 -6.72
CA VAL A 614 -5.12 33.22 -5.68
C VAL A 614 -4.83 33.77 -4.29
N MET A 615 -3.63 34.31 -4.04
CA MET A 615 -3.25 34.95 -2.77
C MET A 615 -3.75 36.40 -2.64
N GLY A 616 -4.54 36.90 -3.59
CA GLY A 616 -5.08 38.26 -3.56
C GLY A 616 -4.13 39.34 -4.11
N GLY A 617 -3.09 38.95 -4.85
CA GLY A 617 -2.11 39.87 -5.43
C GLY A 617 -0.86 40.07 -4.58
N LEU A 618 0.11 40.83 -5.10
CA LEU A 618 1.40 41.09 -4.43
C LEU A 618 1.25 41.88 -3.12
N ASP A 619 0.21 42.72 -3.03
CA ASP A 619 -0.10 43.51 -1.84
C ASP A 619 -1.20 42.86 -0.97
N GLY A 620 -1.63 41.64 -1.32
CA GLY A 620 -2.67 40.92 -0.60
C GLY A 620 -2.21 40.40 0.77
N ASP A 621 -3.11 40.40 1.75
CA ASP A 621 -2.83 39.89 3.11
C ASP A 621 -2.35 38.43 3.10
N MET A 622 -2.93 37.61 2.24
CA MET A 622 -2.55 36.20 2.09
C MET A 622 -1.17 36.02 1.46
N PHE A 623 -0.72 36.95 0.61
CA PHE A 623 0.66 36.95 0.09
C PHE A 623 1.68 37.37 1.16
N ASN A 624 1.32 38.33 2.03
CA ASN A 624 2.13 38.65 3.21
C ASN A 624 2.19 37.47 4.19
N TYR A 625 1.07 36.79 4.41
CA TYR A 625 0.99 35.57 5.21
C TYR A 625 1.85 34.45 4.60
N TYR A 626 1.84 34.25 3.28
CA TYR A 626 2.73 33.33 2.57
C TYR A 626 4.21 33.61 2.87
N LYS A 627 4.66 34.87 2.72
CA LYS A 627 6.05 35.26 3.03
C LYS A 627 6.42 35.00 4.48
N MET A 628 5.51 35.31 5.41
CA MET A 628 5.72 35.04 6.84
C MET A 628 5.87 33.54 7.13
N LEU A 629 5.02 32.70 6.53
CA LEU A 629 5.11 31.24 6.69
C LEU A 629 6.41 30.67 6.13
N MET A 630 6.87 31.17 4.97
CA MET A 630 8.17 30.78 4.42
C MET A 630 9.31 31.09 5.40
N LEU A 631 9.32 32.29 5.98
CA LEU A 631 10.35 32.69 6.95
C LEU A 631 10.32 31.82 8.21
N GLN A 632 9.14 31.63 8.80
CA GLN A 632 8.98 30.79 10.00
C GLN A 632 9.38 29.34 9.73
N GLY A 633 8.94 28.78 8.61
CA GLY A 633 9.29 27.42 8.21
C GLY A 633 10.78 27.23 7.96
N LEU A 634 11.45 28.21 7.35
CA LEU A 634 12.88 28.17 7.14
C LEU A 634 13.67 28.26 8.44
N ILE A 635 13.26 29.13 9.38
CA ILE A 635 13.87 29.21 10.71
C ILE A 635 13.73 27.88 11.47
N ALA A 636 12.54 27.27 11.44
CA ALA A 636 12.29 25.97 12.04
C ALA A 636 13.17 24.87 11.41
N ALA A 637 13.25 24.82 10.07
CA ALA A 637 14.10 23.86 9.37
C ALA A 637 15.59 24.06 9.72
N ARG A 638 16.07 25.30 9.82
CA ARG A 638 17.45 25.60 10.23
C ARG A 638 17.78 25.14 11.64
N LYS A 639 16.84 25.27 12.58
CA LYS A 639 17.01 24.83 13.99
C LYS A 639 17.21 23.31 14.11
N HIS A 640 16.63 22.53 13.20
CA HIS A 640 16.67 21.06 13.19
C HIS A 640 17.41 20.49 11.97
N MET A 641 18.29 21.29 11.36
CA MET A 641 18.97 21.00 10.10
C MET A 641 19.69 19.66 10.11
N ASP A 642 20.37 19.32 11.20
CA ASP A 642 21.16 18.09 11.31
C ASP A 642 20.30 16.84 11.07
N LYS A 643 19.04 16.84 11.55
CA LYS A 643 18.11 15.71 11.36
C LYS A 643 17.73 15.52 9.88
N VAL A 644 17.65 16.60 9.11
CA VAL A 644 17.33 16.56 7.68
C VAL A 644 18.57 16.16 6.87
N VAL A 645 19.71 16.78 7.15
CA VAL A 645 20.99 16.52 6.45
C VAL A 645 21.42 15.07 6.64
N GLN A 646 21.29 14.54 7.86
CA GLN A 646 21.63 13.15 8.18
C GLN A 646 20.94 12.14 7.26
N ILE A 647 19.65 12.33 6.96
CA ILE A 647 18.88 11.41 6.11
C ILE A 647 19.52 11.31 4.73
N VAL A 648 19.95 12.44 4.17
CA VAL A 648 20.55 12.51 2.82
C VAL A 648 22.00 12.02 2.84
N GLU A 649 22.79 12.43 3.84
CA GLU A 649 24.21 12.10 3.97
C GLU A 649 24.45 10.59 4.07
N ILE A 650 23.63 9.88 4.86
CA ILE A 650 23.75 8.43 5.01
C ILE A 650 23.39 7.73 3.70
N MET A 651 22.41 8.23 2.97
CA MET A 651 21.94 7.63 1.72
C MET A 651 22.85 7.93 0.53
N GLN A 652 23.69 8.96 0.60
CA GLN A 652 24.63 9.33 -0.47
C GLN A 652 25.67 8.23 -0.75
N GLN A 653 26.10 7.49 0.28
CA GLN A 653 27.08 6.40 0.12
C GLN A 653 26.53 5.19 -0.67
N GLY A 654 25.20 5.13 -0.86
CA GLY A 654 24.48 4.03 -1.48
C GLY A 654 24.30 4.12 -3.00
N GLY A 655 24.91 5.09 -3.68
CA GLY A 655 24.84 5.17 -5.16
C GLY A 655 23.51 5.64 -5.73
N ASN A 656 22.67 6.34 -4.95
CA ASN A 656 21.55 7.10 -5.50
C ASN A 656 22.08 8.09 -6.57
N PRO A 657 21.46 8.18 -7.76
CA PRO A 657 21.95 9.01 -8.85
C PRO A 657 21.99 10.51 -8.54
#